data_AF-A0A373LLJ6-F1
#
_entry.id   AF-A0A373LLJ6-F1
#
_cell.length_a   1.000
_cell.length_b   1.000
_cell.length_c   1.000
_cell.angle_alpha   90.00
_cell.angle_beta   90.00
_cell.angle_gamma   90.00
#
_symmetry.space_group_name_H-M   'P 1'
#
loop_
_entity.id
_entity.type
_entity.pdbx_description
1 polymer ?
#
loop_
_entity_poly.entity_id
_entity_poly.type
_entity_poly.pdbx_seq_one_letter_code
_entity_poly.pdbx_strand_id
1 'polypeptide(L)'
;MITIEYGTYKLIKKIRRDEKIFIRVCNDEIVETDEKKANIIVYKRKGSYYCSFLANKIIVNNIQYEDTGAIIVSEGINVKGFKYELDIYTEKKINIKNVVLPFGTPEYCTYPKFTAMQGILKGYDKEKNWLYNNYIQLWADKFIVSPEYWFDFKYENEADEDNFANCIIQKERGDYKDERNIISIIKEYIENKIYFFPSVDMLYIDKWWEGKKERWHHVHQIIVFGYNDEEEILHIADFFNGKYQRTTVSYEQFEKAFFENSKGTSNQEGKFSKDVLLKYTNKEEKINISKISNDIKEFIECSDTRSYNFLNICKQGMVYYGMDALEEIKKYLYNCMFDNKKIDIRPIQIIYEFNAIMEERMRYLKFKELIELNENDVVLLKRCKIVSQIVRNLVIKLNSYQDVSYADILEKYAELMILDEKMLHKIYYVLTGEKCEKKYKNHEESYTSLSDIKYDEIVQKLKPFKKLKEYRTFKYHDIAIFPYLDELQGKFGRGQVVDNAFDDNTISYWINKYSSISALQMICDDFFPYKTELLVIYEYKENYVIRYGFCNNHISGIKECVFIDIIKYDSGIPVLFTRLERGNKKIIGKFEVCNKKICLCKYEIIRTEEVVKKYTDRYIYSGKNVKQVIREYDNNERESIYPLYGEKNIDFYQFKHELIEGVKKVFYENPKRLKEIRLDICTNRIKVMIIYEDNSKQIILKSIFNGYVLDSYFNKKIEMVSYEIAKELYESGRLLEKEKEEGWKIIIEKEGKFIKEYTCPQDSEMKYFMSR
;
A
#
# COMPACT_ATOMS: atom_id res chain seq x y z
N MET A 1 -0.03 -54.19 10.06
CA MET A 1 -0.28 -55.61 9.80
C MET A 1 -1.03 -55.65 8.49
N ILE A 2 -0.53 -56.43 7.54
CA ILE A 2 -1.19 -56.68 6.27
C ILE A 2 -1.69 -58.13 6.27
N THR A 3 -2.78 -58.35 5.57
CA THR A 3 -3.37 -59.65 5.34
C THR A 3 -3.56 -59.81 3.84
N ILE A 4 -3.02 -60.88 3.27
CA ILE A 4 -3.09 -61.17 1.83
C ILE A 4 -3.75 -62.54 1.68
N GLU A 5 -4.76 -62.63 0.83
CA GLU A 5 -5.57 -63.84 0.64
C GLU A 5 -5.71 -64.16 -0.85
N TYR A 6 -5.69 -65.46 -1.18
CA TYR A 6 -5.83 -66.01 -2.52
C TYR A 6 -6.51 -67.38 -2.39
N GLY A 7 -7.74 -67.49 -2.89
CA GLY A 7 -8.58 -68.66 -2.62
C GLY A 7 -8.82 -68.86 -1.12
N THR A 8 -8.48 -70.04 -0.60
CA THR A 8 -8.56 -70.38 0.84
C THR A 8 -7.28 -70.06 1.62
N TYR A 9 -6.20 -69.63 0.95
CA TYR A 9 -4.90 -69.41 1.55
C TYR A 9 -4.74 -67.96 2.04
N LYS A 10 -3.96 -67.79 3.12
CA LYS A 10 -3.82 -66.51 3.82
C LYS A 10 -2.41 -66.29 4.37
N LEU A 11 -1.84 -65.12 4.08
CA LEU A 11 -0.58 -64.64 4.65
C LEU A 11 -0.85 -63.39 5.48
N ILE A 12 -0.41 -63.39 6.75
CA ILE A 12 -0.51 -62.24 7.65
C ILE A 12 0.89 -61.81 8.07
N LYS A 13 1.26 -60.56 7.82
CA LYS A 13 2.60 -60.06 8.13
C LYS A 13 2.59 -58.62 8.66
N LYS A 14 3.54 -58.31 9.54
CA LYS A 14 3.80 -56.94 10.00
C LYS A 14 4.90 -56.34 9.13
N ILE A 15 4.56 -55.34 8.32
CA ILE A 15 5.55 -54.55 7.55
C ILE A 15 5.97 -53.33 8.36
N ARG A 16 7.27 -53.09 8.43
CA ARG A 16 7.91 -51.88 8.93
C ARG A 16 7.87 -50.77 7.86
N ARG A 17 8.25 -49.55 8.26
CA ARG A 17 8.34 -48.42 7.34
C ARG A 17 9.49 -48.69 6.36
N ASP A 18 9.23 -48.51 5.06
CA ASP A 18 10.15 -48.68 3.94
C ASP A 18 10.65 -50.13 3.73
N GLU A 19 9.97 -51.11 4.32
CA GLU A 19 10.23 -52.55 4.11
C GLU A 19 9.44 -53.07 2.90
N LYS A 20 10.12 -53.86 2.05
CA LYS A 20 9.54 -54.59 0.92
C LYS A 20 9.38 -56.06 1.30
N ILE A 21 8.25 -56.64 0.94
CA ILE A 21 7.96 -58.06 1.11
C ILE A 21 7.70 -58.64 -0.27
N PHE A 22 8.40 -59.72 -0.56
CA PHE A 22 8.32 -60.46 -1.80
C PHE A 22 7.47 -61.69 -1.57
N ILE A 23 6.43 -61.87 -2.38
CA ILE A 23 5.39 -62.87 -2.19
C ILE A 23 5.25 -63.67 -3.47
N ARG A 24 5.17 -64.99 -3.31
CA ARG A 24 4.81 -65.91 -4.38
C ARG A 24 3.41 -66.42 -4.11
N VAL A 25 2.54 -66.22 -5.10
CA VAL A 25 1.21 -66.82 -5.17
C VAL A 25 1.23 -67.86 -6.28
N CYS A 26 0.95 -69.11 -5.95
CA CYS A 26 0.66 -70.15 -6.94
C CYS A 26 -0.65 -70.85 -6.58
N ASN A 27 -1.13 -71.72 -7.48
CA ASN A 27 -2.47 -72.32 -7.41
C ASN A 27 -2.83 -72.89 -6.02
N ASP A 28 -1.85 -73.32 -5.24
CA ASP A 28 -2.04 -73.99 -3.95
C ASP A 28 -1.33 -73.34 -2.75
N GLU A 29 -0.71 -72.16 -2.87
CA GLU A 29 -0.07 -71.49 -1.72
C GLU A 29 0.16 -69.98 -1.89
N ILE A 30 0.20 -69.26 -0.76
CA ILE A 30 0.72 -67.88 -0.65
C ILE A 30 1.85 -67.88 0.37
N VAL A 31 3.07 -67.59 -0.07
CA VAL A 31 4.25 -67.58 0.81
C VAL A 31 5.12 -66.37 0.56
N GLU A 32 5.71 -65.85 1.64
CA GLU A 32 6.81 -64.89 1.55
C GLU A 32 8.05 -65.60 0.99
N THR A 33 8.73 -64.98 0.05
CA THR A 33 9.83 -65.58 -0.70
C THR A 33 10.94 -64.57 -0.97
N ASP A 34 11.94 -64.97 -1.76
CA ASP A 34 12.98 -64.07 -2.27
C ASP A 34 12.49 -63.29 -3.51
N GLU A 35 13.11 -62.14 -3.78
CA GLU A 35 12.74 -61.26 -4.91
C GLU A 35 12.72 -61.97 -6.27
N LYS A 36 13.56 -63.00 -6.46
CA LYS A 36 13.66 -63.74 -7.73
C LYS A 36 12.49 -64.69 -7.98
N LYS A 37 11.79 -65.10 -6.92
CA LYS A 37 10.68 -66.07 -7.01
C LYS A 37 9.31 -65.42 -6.76
N ALA A 38 9.29 -64.16 -6.35
CA ALA A 38 8.05 -63.44 -6.11
C ALA A 38 7.36 -63.06 -7.42
N ASN A 39 6.03 -63.16 -7.42
CA ASN A 39 5.17 -62.59 -8.45
C ASN A 39 4.36 -61.40 -7.92
N ILE A 40 4.43 -61.12 -6.61
CA ILE A 40 3.85 -59.95 -5.95
C ILE A 40 4.91 -59.32 -5.01
N ILE A 41 5.06 -57.99 -5.06
CA ILE A 41 5.79 -57.20 -4.07
C ILE A 41 4.79 -56.35 -3.32
N VAL A 42 4.85 -56.37 -1.99
CA VAL A 42 4.15 -55.40 -1.14
C VAL A 42 5.15 -54.55 -0.39
N TYR A 43 5.01 -53.24 -0.42
CA TYR A 43 5.89 -52.34 0.32
C TYR A 43 5.12 -51.21 0.99
N LYS A 44 5.66 -50.67 2.09
CA LYS A 44 5.03 -49.59 2.86
C LYS A 44 5.90 -48.34 2.83
N ARG A 45 5.41 -47.25 2.23
CA ARG A 45 6.12 -45.95 2.19
C ARG A 45 5.24 -44.84 2.77
N LYS A 46 5.80 -44.03 3.66
CA LYS A 46 5.13 -42.86 4.32
C LYS A 46 3.73 -43.11 4.92
N GLY A 47 3.35 -44.35 5.22
CA GLY A 47 2.05 -44.69 5.85
C GLY A 47 1.10 -45.47 4.93
N SER A 48 1.33 -45.41 3.62
CA SER A 48 0.55 -46.09 2.58
C SER A 48 1.18 -47.43 2.20
N TYR A 49 0.35 -48.38 1.76
CA TYR A 49 0.78 -49.69 1.26
C TYR A 49 0.67 -49.73 -0.27
N TYR A 50 1.67 -50.32 -0.91
CA TYR A 50 1.80 -50.42 -2.36
C TYR A 50 1.96 -51.88 -2.73
N CYS A 51 1.35 -52.30 -3.85
CA CYS A 51 1.44 -53.66 -4.36
C CYS A 51 1.88 -53.63 -5.82
N SER A 52 2.84 -54.45 -6.22
CA SER A 52 3.30 -54.55 -7.61
C SER A 52 3.43 -56.00 -8.01
N PHE A 53 3.05 -56.32 -9.24
CA PHE A 53 3.15 -57.66 -9.79
C PHE A 53 4.45 -57.79 -10.60
N LEU A 54 5.26 -58.81 -10.29
CA LEU A 54 6.63 -58.98 -10.82
C LEU A 54 6.72 -59.86 -12.08
N ALA A 55 5.64 -60.53 -12.48
CA ALA A 55 5.68 -61.45 -13.61
C ALA A 55 5.25 -60.76 -14.92
N ASN A 56 6.03 -60.95 -15.99
CA ASN A 56 5.69 -60.50 -17.35
C ASN A 56 4.37 -61.11 -17.89
N LYS A 57 3.85 -62.15 -17.23
CA LYS A 57 2.57 -62.81 -17.51
C LYS A 57 1.94 -63.29 -16.21
N ILE A 58 0.70 -62.92 -15.97
CA ILE A 58 -0.14 -63.53 -14.92
C ILE A 58 -1.41 -64.05 -15.57
N ILE A 59 -1.79 -65.30 -15.25
CA ILE A 59 -3.07 -65.89 -15.62
C ILE A 59 -3.89 -66.08 -14.35
N VAL A 60 -5.00 -65.36 -14.23
CA VAL A 60 -5.99 -65.54 -13.16
C VAL A 60 -7.33 -65.85 -13.82
N ASN A 61 -7.99 -66.94 -13.41
CA ASN A 61 -9.26 -67.41 -13.99
C ASN A 61 -9.25 -67.49 -15.53
N ASN A 62 -8.19 -68.05 -16.12
CA ASN A 62 -7.99 -68.21 -17.57
C ASN A 62 -7.88 -66.91 -18.39
N ILE A 63 -7.68 -65.75 -17.75
CA ILE A 63 -7.41 -64.49 -18.45
C ILE A 63 -5.94 -64.13 -18.27
N GLN A 64 -5.25 -63.87 -19.38
CA GLN A 64 -3.83 -63.59 -19.45
C GLN A 64 -3.59 -62.07 -19.45
N TYR A 65 -2.80 -61.60 -18.49
CA TYR A 65 -2.42 -60.19 -18.35
C TYR A 65 -0.94 -60.03 -18.73
N GLU A 66 -0.64 -59.12 -19.66
CA GLU A 66 0.69 -58.83 -20.21
C GLU A 66 1.08 -57.36 -19.95
N ASP A 67 1.40 -56.98 -18.70
CA ASP A 67 2.26 -55.81 -18.41
C ASP A 67 2.52 -55.64 -16.90
N THR A 68 3.76 -55.35 -16.50
CA THR A 68 4.14 -55.11 -15.11
C THR A 68 3.99 -53.63 -14.72
N GLY A 69 2.91 -53.28 -14.01
CA GLY A 69 2.72 -51.97 -13.38
C GLY A 69 2.62 -52.05 -11.85
N ALA A 70 3.07 -51.00 -11.14
CA ALA A 70 2.82 -50.87 -9.71
C ALA A 70 1.41 -50.32 -9.44
N ILE A 71 0.66 -50.94 -8.53
CA ILE A 71 -0.69 -50.57 -8.14
C ILE A 71 -0.65 -49.88 -6.76
N ILE A 72 -1.21 -48.67 -6.66
CA ILE A 72 -1.42 -48.00 -5.37
C ILE A 72 -2.79 -48.42 -4.83
N VAL A 73 -2.83 -48.85 -3.58
CA VAL A 73 -4.08 -49.01 -2.83
C VAL A 73 -4.21 -47.82 -1.90
N SER A 74 -4.81 -46.72 -2.36
CA SER A 74 -5.18 -45.62 -1.46
C SER A 74 -6.40 -44.85 -1.97
N GLU A 75 -7.52 -44.99 -1.26
CA GLU A 75 -8.13 -43.92 -0.43
C GLU A 75 -9.48 -44.42 0.09
N GLY A 76 -9.65 -44.38 1.42
CA GLY A 76 -10.85 -44.88 2.12
C GLY A 76 -10.50 -45.79 3.30
N ILE A 77 -9.75 -45.29 4.27
CA ILE A 77 -9.35 -46.08 5.44
C ILE A 77 -10.09 -45.54 6.67
N ASN A 78 -11.23 -46.15 6.99
CA ASN A 78 -11.91 -45.92 8.27
C ASN A 78 -11.68 -47.11 9.20
N VAL A 79 -11.42 -46.81 10.47
CA VAL A 79 -10.96 -47.79 11.47
C VAL A 79 -12.15 -48.58 12.02
N LYS A 80 -12.24 -49.89 11.70
CA LYS A 80 -12.52 -51.03 12.64
C LYS A 80 -12.95 -52.30 11.88
N GLY A 81 -12.11 -53.33 11.92
CA GLY A 81 -12.49 -54.73 11.69
C GLY A 81 -12.94 -55.10 10.27
N PHE A 82 -12.53 -56.28 9.81
CA PHE A 82 -12.96 -56.99 8.59
C PHE A 82 -12.14 -56.78 7.29
N LYS A 83 -12.12 -57.89 6.55
CA LYS A 83 -11.37 -58.29 5.34
C LYS A 83 -11.61 -57.38 4.14
N TYR A 84 -10.66 -57.39 3.18
CA TYR A 84 -10.84 -56.82 1.85
C TYR A 84 -10.35 -57.78 0.76
N GLU A 85 -11.11 -57.85 -0.34
CA GLU A 85 -10.76 -58.52 -1.59
C GLU A 85 -10.27 -57.49 -2.62
N LEU A 86 -9.25 -57.85 -3.39
CA LEU A 86 -8.68 -57.05 -4.47
C LEU A 86 -9.53 -57.25 -5.73
N ASP A 87 -10.30 -56.24 -6.12
CA ASP A 87 -11.00 -56.23 -7.41
C ASP A 87 -10.04 -55.73 -8.51
N ILE A 88 -9.44 -56.69 -9.22
CA ILE A 88 -8.44 -56.48 -10.27
C ILE A 88 -9.04 -55.88 -11.56
N TYR A 89 -10.37 -55.71 -11.64
CA TYR A 89 -11.04 -55.21 -12.86
C TYR A 89 -11.07 -53.68 -12.99
N THR A 90 -10.65 -52.93 -11.95
CA THR A 90 -10.55 -51.46 -12.00
C THR A 90 -9.09 -51.00 -12.02
N GLU A 91 -8.38 -51.33 -13.10
CA GLU A 91 -7.03 -50.81 -13.35
C GLU A 91 -7.04 -49.26 -13.39
N LYS A 92 -6.56 -48.59 -12.34
CA LYS A 92 -5.98 -47.25 -12.47
C LYS A 92 -4.46 -47.40 -12.58
N LYS A 93 -3.95 -47.54 -13.81
CA LYS A 93 -2.51 -47.33 -14.09
C LYS A 93 -2.17 -45.90 -13.66
N ILE A 94 -1.43 -45.74 -12.56
CA ILE A 94 -0.90 -44.43 -12.16
C ILE A 94 0.37 -44.22 -12.97
N ASN A 95 0.25 -43.41 -14.02
CA ASN A 95 1.38 -42.97 -14.81
C ASN A 95 2.14 -41.93 -13.98
N ILE A 96 3.17 -42.37 -13.24
CA ILE A 96 4.06 -41.49 -12.47
C ILE A 96 4.77 -40.59 -13.48
N LYS A 97 4.47 -39.29 -13.43
CA LYS A 97 5.06 -38.30 -14.32
C LYS A 97 5.82 -37.25 -13.54
N ASN A 98 6.86 -36.74 -14.18
CA ASN A 98 7.54 -35.51 -13.79
C ASN A 98 7.44 -34.57 -14.98
N VAL A 99 6.67 -33.50 -14.84
CA VAL A 99 6.42 -32.52 -15.90
C VAL A 99 6.76 -31.14 -15.38
N VAL A 100 7.70 -30.48 -16.06
CA VAL A 100 8.13 -29.11 -15.75
C VAL A 100 8.07 -28.29 -17.02
N LEU A 101 7.26 -27.23 -17.01
CA LEU A 101 7.20 -26.28 -18.11
C LEU A 101 8.44 -25.36 -18.10
N PRO A 102 8.86 -24.86 -19.28
CA PRO A 102 9.96 -23.90 -19.36
C PRO A 102 9.71 -22.68 -18.47
N PHE A 103 10.62 -22.41 -17.54
CA PHE A 103 10.52 -21.27 -16.63
C PHE A 103 11.93 -20.86 -16.17
N GLY A 104 12.30 -19.62 -16.42
CA GLY A 104 13.55 -19.01 -15.96
C GLY A 104 13.34 -18.08 -14.77
N THR A 105 14.38 -17.85 -13.97
CA THR A 105 14.36 -16.79 -12.96
C THR A 105 14.66 -15.45 -13.65
N PRO A 106 13.72 -14.49 -13.69
CA PRO A 106 13.93 -13.19 -14.32
C PRO A 106 15.13 -12.44 -13.70
N GLU A 107 15.74 -11.56 -14.50
CA GLU A 107 16.80 -10.68 -13.98
C GLU A 107 16.24 -9.51 -13.18
N TYR A 108 15.10 -8.98 -13.62
CA TYR A 108 14.38 -7.87 -13.00
C TYR A 108 13.08 -8.38 -12.37
N CYS A 109 12.89 -8.14 -11.07
CA CYS A 109 11.80 -8.72 -10.29
C CYS A 109 11.04 -7.63 -9.55
N THR A 110 9.83 -7.35 -10.01
CA THR A 110 8.93 -6.30 -9.47
C THR A 110 7.68 -6.95 -8.87
N TYR A 111 6.48 -6.55 -9.30
CA TYR A 111 5.25 -7.19 -8.88
C TYR A 111 5.21 -8.69 -9.27
N PRO A 112 4.70 -9.60 -8.40
CA PRO A 112 4.75 -11.05 -8.60
C PRO A 112 4.19 -11.54 -9.94
N LYS A 113 3.05 -11.00 -10.38
CA LYS A 113 2.41 -11.39 -11.65
C LYS A 113 3.32 -11.12 -12.86
N PHE A 114 3.88 -9.93 -12.96
CA PHE A 114 4.78 -9.57 -14.07
C PHE A 114 6.09 -10.31 -14.01
N THR A 115 6.61 -10.54 -12.80
CA THR A 115 7.81 -11.36 -12.60
C THR A 115 7.55 -12.80 -13.04
N ALA A 116 6.38 -13.38 -12.76
CA ALA A 116 5.99 -14.70 -13.25
C ALA A 116 5.88 -14.74 -14.78
N MET A 117 5.26 -13.73 -15.40
CA MET A 117 5.18 -13.62 -16.86
C MET A 117 6.57 -13.53 -17.50
N GLN A 118 7.47 -12.71 -16.95
CA GLN A 118 8.86 -12.67 -17.39
C GLN A 118 9.54 -14.04 -17.24
N GLY A 119 9.28 -14.77 -16.16
CA GLY A 119 9.86 -16.09 -15.94
C GLY A 119 9.44 -17.11 -17.00
N ILE A 120 8.18 -17.05 -17.44
CA ILE A 120 7.69 -17.82 -18.58
C ILE A 120 8.45 -17.40 -19.85
N LEU A 121 8.48 -16.11 -20.19
CA LEU A 121 9.16 -15.62 -21.40
C LEU A 121 10.66 -15.96 -21.41
N LYS A 122 11.33 -15.90 -20.25
CA LYS A 122 12.73 -16.30 -20.10
C LYS A 122 12.94 -17.78 -20.38
N GLY A 123 12.03 -18.62 -19.89
CA GLY A 123 12.04 -20.06 -20.16
C GLY A 123 12.02 -20.40 -21.66
N TYR A 124 11.47 -19.50 -22.49
CA TYR A 124 11.41 -19.62 -23.95
C TYR A 124 12.38 -18.70 -24.70
N ASP A 125 13.29 -18.00 -24.01
CA ASP A 125 14.22 -17.02 -24.61
C ASP A 125 13.52 -15.89 -25.40
N LYS A 126 12.40 -15.37 -24.85
CA LYS A 126 11.59 -14.29 -25.45
C LYS A 126 11.40 -13.07 -24.56
N GLU A 127 12.09 -12.99 -23.42
CA GLU A 127 11.86 -11.94 -22.41
C GLU A 127 12.22 -10.53 -22.90
N LYS A 128 13.29 -10.38 -23.70
CA LYS A 128 13.92 -9.08 -23.97
C LYS A 128 13.00 -8.07 -24.67
N ASN A 129 12.35 -8.46 -25.76
CA ASN A 129 11.51 -7.53 -26.53
C ASN A 129 10.33 -7.03 -25.68
N TRP A 130 9.68 -7.93 -24.93
CA TRP A 130 8.58 -7.55 -24.05
C TRP A 130 9.04 -6.66 -22.89
N LEU A 131 10.14 -7.03 -22.23
CA LEU A 131 10.75 -6.24 -21.14
C LEU A 131 11.06 -4.82 -21.62
N TYR A 132 11.75 -4.68 -22.74
CA TYR A 132 12.16 -3.38 -23.27
C TYR A 132 10.98 -2.55 -23.78
N ASN A 133 9.90 -3.16 -24.25
CA ASN A 133 8.67 -2.45 -24.59
C ASN A 133 7.94 -1.88 -23.35
N ASN A 134 8.01 -2.54 -22.18
CA ASN A 134 7.05 -2.29 -21.10
C ASN A 134 7.62 -1.66 -19.82
N TYR A 135 8.89 -1.87 -19.49
CA TYR A 135 9.51 -1.35 -18.26
C TYR A 135 10.03 0.09 -18.46
N ILE A 136 9.11 1.05 -18.60
CA ILE A 136 9.45 2.47 -18.88
C ILE A 136 8.78 3.41 -17.88
N GLN A 137 7.45 3.53 -17.90
CA GLN A 137 6.75 4.49 -17.05
C GLN A 137 6.77 4.05 -15.58
N LEU A 138 6.98 5.01 -14.66
CA LEU A 138 6.85 4.80 -13.22
C LEU A 138 5.60 5.52 -12.69
N TRP A 139 5.04 5.00 -11.61
CA TRP A 139 3.95 5.64 -10.88
C TRP A 139 4.21 5.64 -9.37
N ALA A 140 3.66 6.64 -8.68
CA ALA A 140 3.70 6.77 -7.22
C ALA A 140 2.34 7.21 -6.68
N ASP A 141 1.93 6.72 -5.51
CA ASP A 141 0.77 7.28 -4.81
C ASP A 141 1.03 8.73 -4.39
N LYS A 142 0.05 9.62 -4.59
CA LYS A 142 0.10 11.01 -4.07
C LYS A 142 0.08 11.06 -2.54
N PHE A 143 -0.51 10.04 -1.93
CA PHE A 143 -0.56 9.83 -0.50
C PHE A 143 -0.32 8.35 -0.24
N ILE A 144 0.73 8.00 0.51
CA ILE A 144 1.05 6.60 0.83
C ILE A 144 -0.02 6.06 1.78
N VAL A 145 -1.08 5.47 1.23
CA VAL A 145 -2.17 4.84 2.00
C VAL A 145 -1.75 3.46 2.51
N SER A 146 -0.91 2.76 1.74
CA SER A 146 -0.31 1.48 2.12
C SER A 146 1.20 1.54 1.92
N PRO A 147 2.01 1.42 2.98
CA PRO A 147 3.47 1.37 2.83
C PRO A 147 3.93 0.08 2.14
N GLU A 148 3.05 -0.91 1.96
CA GLU A 148 3.39 -2.20 1.36
C GLU A 148 3.50 -2.13 -0.17
N TYR A 149 2.80 -1.21 -0.86
CA TYR A 149 2.83 -1.12 -2.32
C TYR A 149 2.28 0.23 -2.82
N TRP A 150 3.17 1.16 -3.15
CA TRP A 150 2.83 2.55 -3.47
C TRP A 150 3.68 3.15 -4.60
N PHE A 151 4.61 2.38 -5.16
CA PHE A 151 5.52 2.79 -6.22
C PHE A 151 5.94 1.56 -7.04
N ASP A 152 5.71 1.58 -8.36
CA ASP A 152 6.17 0.55 -9.30
C ASP A 152 6.17 1.08 -10.74
N PHE A 153 6.52 0.23 -11.70
CA PHE A 153 6.28 0.45 -13.12
C PHE A 153 4.79 0.44 -13.42
N LYS A 154 4.41 1.27 -14.39
CA LYS A 154 3.09 1.29 -15.01
C LYS A 154 3.17 0.52 -16.32
N TYR A 155 2.44 -0.58 -16.36
CA TYR A 155 2.26 -1.41 -17.55
C TYR A 155 0.99 -1.01 -18.31
N GLU A 156 0.84 -1.56 -19.52
CA GLU A 156 -0.39 -1.41 -20.32
C GLU A 156 -1.63 -2.03 -19.64
N ASN A 157 -2.77 -1.97 -20.31
CA ASN A 157 -4.04 -2.44 -19.78
C ASN A 157 -4.03 -3.96 -19.55
N GLU A 158 -3.85 -4.37 -18.30
CA GLU A 158 -3.87 -5.78 -17.89
C GLU A 158 -5.23 -6.46 -18.07
N ALA A 159 -6.31 -5.69 -18.22
CA ALA A 159 -7.64 -6.22 -18.49
C ALA A 159 -7.81 -6.62 -19.96
N ASP A 160 -6.89 -6.21 -20.84
CA ASP A 160 -6.84 -6.69 -22.22
C ASP A 160 -6.10 -8.04 -22.26
N GLU A 161 -6.85 -9.11 -22.00
CA GLU A 161 -6.36 -10.50 -21.96
C GLU A 161 -5.69 -10.94 -23.27
N ASP A 162 -6.02 -10.30 -24.39
CA ASP A 162 -5.57 -10.69 -25.73
C ASP A 162 -4.33 -9.91 -26.22
N ASN A 163 -4.10 -8.69 -25.72
CA ASN A 163 -3.07 -7.79 -26.26
C ASN A 163 -1.94 -7.39 -25.28
N PHE A 164 -2.04 -7.70 -23.98
CA PHE A 164 -1.03 -7.25 -23.01
C PHE A 164 0.39 -7.83 -23.22
N ALA A 165 0.48 -9.09 -23.68
CA ALA A 165 1.73 -9.71 -24.09
C ALA A 165 1.46 -10.68 -25.25
N ASN A 166 1.96 -10.41 -26.45
CA ASN A 166 1.61 -11.24 -27.62
C ASN A 166 1.98 -12.72 -27.42
N CYS A 167 3.06 -12.99 -26.69
CA CYS A 167 3.55 -14.34 -26.40
C CYS A 167 2.79 -15.07 -25.28
N ILE A 168 1.88 -14.42 -24.54
CA ILE A 168 1.19 -15.03 -23.40
C ILE A 168 -0.32 -14.78 -23.53
N ILE A 169 -1.09 -15.86 -23.59
CA ILE A 169 -2.54 -15.80 -23.37
C ILE A 169 -2.78 -15.85 -21.87
N GLN A 170 -3.51 -14.88 -21.35
CA GLN A 170 -3.98 -14.84 -19.98
C GLN A 170 -5.47 -15.16 -19.96
N LYS A 171 -5.94 -15.90 -18.96
CA LYS A 171 -7.37 -16.09 -18.72
C LYS A 171 -7.65 -16.18 -17.22
N GLU A 172 -8.67 -15.48 -16.74
CA GLU A 172 -9.18 -15.72 -15.40
C GLU A 172 -9.77 -17.13 -15.30
N ARG A 173 -9.39 -17.87 -14.25
CA ARG A 173 -10.08 -19.11 -13.89
C ARG A 173 -11.46 -18.73 -13.35
N GLY A 174 -12.51 -19.12 -14.08
CA GLY A 174 -13.90 -18.89 -13.64
C GLY A 174 -14.25 -19.66 -12.35
N ASP A 175 -15.38 -19.30 -11.74
CA ASP A 175 -15.92 -19.92 -10.51
C ASP A 175 -16.47 -21.33 -10.80
N TYR A 176 -15.60 -22.29 -11.05
CA TYR A 176 -16.03 -23.68 -11.12
C TYR A 176 -16.08 -24.27 -9.71
N LYS A 177 -17.29 -24.69 -9.31
CA LYS A 177 -17.53 -25.67 -8.25
C LYS A 177 -16.98 -27.04 -8.71
N ASP A 178 -15.67 -27.13 -8.85
CA ASP A 178 -15.03 -28.38 -9.24
C ASP A 178 -14.88 -29.24 -7.98
N GLU A 179 -15.61 -30.37 -7.94
CA GLU A 179 -15.51 -31.34 -6.85
C GLU A 179 -14.18 -32.13 -6.89
N ARG A 180 -13.36 -31.91 -7.94
CA ARG A 180 -12.05 -32.56 -8.12
C ARG A 180 -10.96 -31.94 -7.25
N ASN A 181 -10.02 -32.79 -6.83
CA ASN A 181 -8.80 -32.40 -6.11
C ASN A 181 -7.97 -31.39 -6.93
N ILE A 182 -7.56 -30.28 -6.31
CA ILE A 182 -6.82 -29.17 -6.96
C ILE A 182 -5.50 -29.61 -7.59
N ILE A 183 -4.80 -30.59 -7.01
CA ILE A 183 -3.57 -31.15 -7.58
C ILE A 183 -3.83 -31.82 -8.93
N SER A 184 -4.96 -32.52 -9.07
CA SER A 184 -5.34 -33.15 -10.34
C SER A 184 -5.62 -32.10 -11.42
N ILE A 185 -6.27 -30.98 -11.04
CA ILE A 185 -6.52 -29.84 -11.94
C ILE A 185 -5.19 -29.20 -12.37
N ILE A 186 -4.26 -28.99 -11.43
CA ILE A 186 -2.94 -28.44 -11.73
C ILE A 186 -2.19 -29.34 -12.72
N LYS A 187 -2.19 -30.66 -12.50
CA LYS A 187 -1.57 -31.61 -13.42
C LYS A 187 -2.16 -31.49 -14.84
N GLU A 188 -3.48 -31.39 -14.96
CA GLU A 188 -4.15 -31.18 -16.24
C GLU A 188 -3.69 -29.89 -16.92
N TYR A 189 -3.59 -28.78 -16.19
CA TYR A 189 -3.08 -27.51 -16.73
C TYR A 189 -1.63 -27.66 -17.21
N ILE A 190 -0.76 -28.22 -16.37
CA ILE A 190 0.66 -28.40 -16.71
C ILE A 190 0.83 -29.30 -17.94
N GLU A 191 0.09 -30.41 -18.03
CA GLU A 191 0.11 -31.29 -19.22
C GLU A 191 -0.36 -30.58 -20.50
N ASN A 192 -1.29 -29.64 -20.36
CA ASN A 192 -1.78 -28.79 -21.45
C ASN A 192 -0.91 -27.55 -21.70
N LYS A 193 0.29 -27.47 -21.09
CA LYS A 193 1.24 -26.35 -21.20
C LYS A 193 0.65 -25.02 -20.69
N ILE A 194 -0.18 -25.10 -19.65
CA ILE A 194 -0.81 -23.96 -18.98
C ILE A 194 -0.18 -23.84 -17.59
N TYR A 195 0.36 -22.67 -17.30
CA TYR A 195 0.85 -22.29 -15.98
C TYR A 195 -0.31 -21.80 -15.13
N PHE A 196 -0.24 -22.04 -13.83
CA PHE A 196 -1.29 -21.68 -12.89
C PHE A 196 -0.78 -20.66 -11.88
N PHE A 197 -1.45 -19.52 -11.77
CA PHE A 197 -1.10 -18.42 -10.87
C PHE A 197 -2.21 -18.16 -9.83
N PRO A 198 -2.38 -19.06 -8.84
CA PRO A 198 -3.42 -18.93 -7.82
C PRO A 198 -3.02 -18.05 -6.65
N SER A 199 -4.04 -17.60 -5.93
CA SER A 199 -3.90 -17.05 -4.58
C SER A 199 -3.89 -18.18 -3.55
N VAL A 200 -2.86 -18.26 -2.71
CA VAL A 200 -2.75 -19.27 -1.64
C VAL A 200 -2.41 -18.60 -0.30
N ASP A 201 -2.80 -19.25 0.80
CA ASP A 201 -2.43 -18.79 2.14
C ASP A 201 -1.02 -19.27 2.51
N MET A 202 -0.09 -18.32 2.60
CA MET A 202 1.31 -18.57 2.88
C MET A 202 1.57 -19.19 4.25
N LEU A 203 0.64 -19.13 5.20
CA LEU A 203 0.75 -19.80 6.50
C LEU A 203 1.17 -21.27 6.38
N TYR A 204 0.65 -21.94 5.33
CA TYR A 204 0.81 -23.38 5.11
C TYR A 204 2.01 -23.75 4.22
N ILE A 205 2.73 -22.76 3.68
CA ILE A 205 3.89 -22.96 2.83
C ILE A 205 5.16 -22.80 3.68
N ASP A 206 5.73 -23.92 4.15
CA ASP A 206 6.87 -23.90 5.09
C ASP A 206 8.05 -23.05 4.60
N LYS A 207 8.35 -23.15 3.30
CA LYS A 207 9.48 -22.44 2.67
C LYS A 207 9.37 -20.92 2.79
N TRP A 208 8.15 -20.37 2.89
CA TRP A 208 7.90 -18.93 3.07
C TRP A 208 8.37 -18.40 4.44
N TRP A 209 8.39 -19.28 5.43
CA TRP A 209 8.72 -18.97 6.83
C TRP A 209 10.08 -19.47 7.27
N GLU A 210 10.88 -20.00 6.35
CA GLU A 210 12.22 -20.51 6.65
C GLU A 210 13.08 -19.40 7.28
N GLY A 211 13.54 -19.61 8.52
CA GLY A 211 14.31 -18.62 9.29
C GLY A 211 13.48 -17.57 10.04
N LYS A 212 12.15 -17.62 10.00
CA LYS A 212 11.25 -16.73 10.75
C LYS A 212 10.70 -17.43 12.01
N LYS A 213 10.50 -16.67 13.10
CA LYS A 213 10.00 -17.19 14.39
C LYS A 213 8.48 -17.35 14.45
N GLU A 214 7.75 -16.57 13.66
CA GLU A 214 6.30 -16.49 13.68
C GLU A 214 5.74 -16.70 12.27
N ARG A 215 4.53 -17.27 12.20
CA ARG A 215 3.76 -17.46 10.97
C ARG A 215 2.36 -16.88 11.15
N TRP A 216 1.78 -16.34 10.09
CA TRP A 216 0.43 -15.77 10.10
C TRP A 216 -0.25 -15.99 8.75
N HIS A 217 -1.59 -15.89 8.74
CA HIS A 217 -2.38 -15.96 7.53
C HIS A 217 -2.01 -14.79 6.60
N HIS A 218 -1.58 -15.11 5.38
CA HIS A 218 -1.18 -14.12 4.39
C HIS A 218 -1.45 -14.67 2.99
N VAL A 219 -2.47 -14.12 2.34
CA VAL A 219 -2.82 -14.51 0.97
C VAL A 219 -1.82 -13.88 0.02
N HIS A 220 -1.24 -14.70 -0.85
CA HIS A 220 -0.33 -14.23 -1.88
C HIS A 220 -0.43 -15.09 -3.14
N GLN A 221 -0.12 -14.49 -4.29
CA GLN A 221 -0.19 -15.17 -5.59
C GLN A 221 1.17 -15.78 -5.95
N ILE A 222 1.18 -17.05 -6.32
CA ILE A 222 2.40 -17.79 -6.71
C ILE A 222 2.24 -18.46 -8.06
N ILE A 223 3.32 -18.64 -8.81
CA ILE A 223 3.26 -19.39 -10.07
C ILE A 223 3.57 -20.87 -9.82
N VAL A 224 2.75 -21.74 -10.39
CA VAL A 224 2.95 -23.18 -10.50
C VAL A 224 3.31 -23.50 -11.95
N PHE A 225 4.45 -24.17 -12.16
CA PHE A 225 4.98 -24.47 -13.49
C PHE A 225 5.37 -25.93 -13.68
N GLY A 226 5.13 -26.81 -12.69
CA GLY A 226 5.40 -28.23 -12.85
C GLY A 226 4.95 -29.07 -11.66
N TYR A 227 5.06 -30.39 -11.80
CA TYR A 227 4.81 -31.35 -10.74
C TYR A 227 5.71 -32.59 -10.87
N ASN A 228 5.92 -33.29 -9.76
CA ASN A 228 6.58 -34.59 -9.71
C ASN A 228 5.77 -35.56 -8.85
N ASP A 229 5.23 -36.62 -9.46
CA ASP A 229 4.42 -37.65 -8.80
C ASP A 229 5.23 -38.55 -7.86
N GLU A 230 6.50 -38.81 -8.16
CA GLU A 230 7.34 -39.68 -7.33
C GLU A 230 7.64 -39.04 -5.98
N GLU A 231 7.80 -37.72 -5.97
CA GLU A 231 8.10 -36.92 -4.79
C GLU A 231 6.87 -36.28 -4.15
N GLU A 232 5.72 -36.30 -4.84
CA GLU A 232 4.45 -35.66 -4.45
C GLU A 232 4.61 -34.15 -4.22
N ILE A 233 5.25 -33.47 -5.18
CA ILE A 233 5.56 -32.03 -5.10
C ILE A 233 5.09 -31.27 -6.34
N LEU A 234 4.80 -29.98 -6.14
CA LEU A 234 4.65 -28.98 -7.19
C LEU A 234 5.92 -28.13 -7.29
N HIS A 235 6.29 -27.75 -8.51
CA HIS A 235 7.30 -26.75 -8.78
C HIS A 235 6.66 -25.37 -8.83
N ILE A 236 7.13 -24.47 -7.96
CA ILE A 236 6.57 -23.13 -7.77
C ILE A 236 7.65 -22.04 -7.79
N ALA A 237 7.28 -20.80 -8.05
CA ALA A 237 8.20 -19.66 -7.91
C ALA A 237 7.50 -18.42 -7.35
N ASP A 238 8.21 -17.71 -6.48
CA ASP A 238 7.80 -16.43 -5.88
C ASP A 238 8.95 -15.80 -5.05
N PHE A 239 8.69 -14.68 -4.37
CA PHE A 239 9.59 -13.95 -3.47
C PHE A 239 9.85 -14.62 -2.11
N PHE A 240 10.29 -15.88 -2.12
CA PHE A 240 10.70 -16.58 -0.89
C PHE A 240 11.94 -15.93 -0.26
N ASN A 241 11.86 -15.61 1.04
CA ASN A 241 12.93 -14.93 1.79
C ASN A 241 13.44 -13.63 1.12
N GLY A 242 12.52 -12.88 0.48
CA GLY A 242 12.84 -11.61 -0.15
C GLY A 242 13.60 -11.73 -1.48
N LYS A 243 13.68 -12.93 -2.07
CA LYS A 243 14.28 -13.17 -3.38
C LYS A 243 13.32 -13.96 -4.25
N TYR A 244 13.15 -13.53 -5.49
CA TYR A 244 12.37 -14.30 -6.45
C TYR A 244 13.13 -15.57 -6.81
N GLN A 245 12.59 -16.74 -6.45
CA GLN A 245 13.26 -18.00 -6.66
C GLN A 245 12.29 -19.14 -6.93
N ARG A 246 12.80 -20.13 -7.66
CA ARG A 246 12.13 -21.42 -7.89
C ARG A 246 12.32 -22.30 -6.66
N THR A 247 11.25 -22.94 -6.24
CA THR A 247 11.26 -23.92 -5.14
C THR A 247 10.21 -25.00 -5.40
N THR A 248 10.05 -25.90 -4.45
CA THR A 248 9.03 -26.94 -4.46
C THR A 248 8.15 -26.83 -3.22
N VAL A 249 6.94 -27.38 -3.32
CA VAL A 249 5.98 -27.51 -2.22
C VAL A 249 5.31 -28.88 -2.33
N SER A 250 5.06 -29.56 -1.22
CA SER A 250 4.33 -30.83 -1.25
C SER A 250 2.87 -30.63 -1.68
N TYR A 251 2.26 -31.67 -2.26
CA TYR A 251 0.84 -31.69 -2.60
C TYR A 251 -0.02 -31.31 -1.40
N GLU A 252 0.17 -31.99 -0.26
CA GLU A 252 -0.57 -31.75 0.98
C GLU A 252 -0.52 -30.28 1.43
N GLN A 253 0.68 -29.68 1.44
CA GLN A 253 0.84 -28.27 1.84
C GLN A 253 0.12 -27.32 0.89
N PHE A 254 0.25 -27.56 -0.42
CA PHE A 254 -0.37 -26.70 -1.42
C PHE A 254 -1.89 -26.79 -1.36
N GLU A 255 -2.45 -28.00 -1.27
CA GLU A 255 -3.90 -28.19 -1.14
C GLU A 255 -4.45 -27.45 0.07
N LYS A 256 -3.77 -27.59 1.21
CA LYS A 256 -4.16 -26.89 2.44
C LYS A 256 -4.09 -25.37 2.26
N ALA A 257 -3.01 -24.85 1.68
CA ALA A 257 -2.82 -23.43 1.42
C ALA A 257 -3.90 -22.86 0.48
N PHE A 258 -4.28 -23.64 -0.54
CA PHE A 258 -5.29 -23.26 -1.52
C PHE A 258 -6.71 -23.25 -0.94
N PHE A 259 -7.11 -24.31 -0.21
CA PHE A 259 -8.46 -24.44 0.32
C PHE A 259 -8.71 -23.57 1.55
N GLU A 260 -7.73 -23.38 2.44
CA GLU A 260 -7.92 -22.50 3.60
C GLU A 260 -8.03 -21.02 3.19
N ASN A 261 -7.39 -20.61 2.09
CA ASN A 261 -7.65 -19.31 1.46
C ASN A 261 -9.13 -19.18 1.03
N SER A 262 -9.72 -20.23 0.45
CA SER A 262 -11.11 -20.22 -0.02
C SER A 262 -12.18 -20.20 1.09
N LYS A 263 -11.81 -20.46 2.35
CA LYS A 263 -12.72 -20.52 3.50
C LYS A 263 -12.98 -19.17 4.17
N GLY A 264 -12.44 -18.07 3.63
CA GLY A 264 -12.86 -16.72 4.03
C GLY A 264 -12.57 -16.38 5.50
N THR A 265 -11.50 -16.90 6.09
CA THR A 265 -11.12 -16.53 7.46
C THR A 265 -10.54 -15.12 7.49
N SER A 266 -11.47 -14.16 7.64
CA SER A 266 -11.31 -12.78 8.11
C SER A 266 -10.51 -11.78 7.24
N ASN A 267 -11.20 -10.70 6.84
CA ASN A 267 -10.67 -9.38 6.42
C ASN A 267 -9.94 -9.24 5.07
N GLN A 268 -9.97 -10.24 4.18
CA GLN A 268 -9.33 -10.15 2.84
C GLN A 268 -10.26 -10.37 1.64
N GLU A 269 -11.58 -10.36 1.84
CA GLU A 269 -12.53 -10.28 0.73
C GLU A 269 -12.28 -8.99 -0.07
N GLY A 270 -11.76 -9.13 -1.29
CA GLY A 270 -11.59 -8.02 -2.25
C GLY A 270 -10.15 -7.55 -2.52
N LYS A 271 -9.09 -8.20 -2.03
CA LYS A 271 -7.70 -7.71 -2.23
C LYS A 271 -6.81 -8.46 -3.23
N PHE A 272 -7.16 -9.68 -3.65
CA PHE A 272 -6.38 -10.40 -4.66
C PHE A 272 -7.31 -10.95 -5.75
N SER A 273 -6.86 -10.84 -7.01
CA SER A 273 -7.62 -11.23 -8.19
C SER A 273 -7.99 -12.72 -8.16
N LYS A 274 -8.97 -13.09 -8.98
CA LYS A 274 -9.24 -14.49 -9.33
C LYS A 274 -7.94 -15.19 -9.76
N ASP A 275 -7.88 -16.51 -9.58
CA ASP A 275 -6.74 -17.30 -10.05
C ASP A 275 -6.54 -17.08 -11.56
N VAL A 276 -5.28 -16.96 -11.98
CA VAL A 276 -4.95 -16.65 -13.37
C VAL A 276 -4.32 -17.88 -14.04
N LEU A 277 -4.76 -18.17 -15.26
CA LEU A 277 -4.15 -19.17 -16.13
C LEU A 277 -3.30 -18.45 -17.18
N LEU A 278 -2.06 -18.89 -17.36
CA LEU A 278 -1.14 -18.32 -18.34
C LEU A 278 -0.72 -19.41 -19.32
N LYS A 279 -0.77 -19.12 -20.62
CA LYS A 279 -0.33 -20.05 -21.66
C LYS A 279 0.62 -19.35 -22.61
N TYR A 280 1.83 -19.89 -22.74
CA TYR A 280 2.78 -19.41 -23.73
C TYR A 280 2.30 -19.73 -25.15
N THR A 281 2.52 -18.80 -26.07
CA THR A 281 2.30 -18.98 -27.51
C THR A 281 3.56 -18.61 -28.28
N ASN A 282 3.75 -19.25 -29.43
CA ASN A 282 4.86 -18.94 -30.33
C ASN A 282 4.66 -17.64 -31.14
N LYS A 283 3.71 -16.78 -30.76
CA LYS A 283 3.60 -15.44 -31.36
C LYS A 283 4.87 -14.65 -31.07
N GLU A 284 5.26 -13.77 -31.97
CA GLU A 284 6.47 -12.97 -31.83
C GLU A 284 6.16 -11.63 -31.16
N GLU A 285 6.85 -11.32 -30.06
CA GLU A 285 6.88 -9.98 -29.50
C GLU A 285 7.95 -9.17 -30.24
N LYS A 286 7.56 -8.12 -30.97
CA LYS A 286 8.48 -7.23 -31.67
C LYS A 286 8.78 -5.99 -30.85
N ILE A 287 10.01 -5.50 -30.93
CA ILE A 287 10.37 -4.22 -30.33
C ILE A 287 9.59 -3.09 -31.01
N ASN A 288 8.99 -2.20 -30.23
CA ASN A 288 8.13 -1.14 -30.73
C ASN A 288 8.70 0.24 -30.37
N ILE A 289 9.44 0.84 -31.30
CA ILE A 289 10.08 2.15 -31.11
C ILE A 289 9.06 3.25 -30.80
N SER A 290 7.92 3.26 -31.50
CA SER A 290 6.89 4.28 -31.30
C SER A 290 6.27 4.20 -29.91
N LYS A 291 6.01 2.98 -29.42
CA LYS A 291 5.56 2.76 -28.04
C LYS A 291 6.60 3.25 -27.03
N ILE A 292 7.86 2.83 -27.21
CA ILE A 292 8.96 3.22 -26.32
C ILE A 292 9.09 4.75 -26.27
N SER A 293 9.09 5.43 -27.42
CA SER A 293 9.21 6.89 -27.46
C SER A 293 8.01 7.59 -26.82
N ASN A 294 6.80 7.06 -27.00
CA ASN A 294 5.59 7.61 -26.37
C ASN A 294 5.63 7.45 -24.85
N ASP A 295 5.97 6.27 -24.33
CA ASP A 295 6.07 6.04 -22.88
C ASP A 295 7.14 6.93 -22.25
N ILE A 296 8.26 7.19 -22.95
CA ILE A 296 9.30 8.13 -22.50
C ILE A 296 8.80 9.57 -22.52
N LYS A 297 8.06 9.98 -23.55
CA LYS A 297 7.45 11.30 -23.62
C LYS A 297 6.48 11.52 -22.46
N GLU A 298 5.61 10.56 -22.19
CA GLU A 298 4.68 10.62 -21.06
C GLU A 298 5.40 10.64 -19.71
N PHE A 299 6.55 9.95 -19.59
CA PHE A 299 7.41 10.05 -18.41
C PHE A 299 7.88 11.48 -18.18
N ILE A 300 8.39 12.14 -19.22
CA ILE A 300 8.89 13.52 -19.16
C ILE A 300 7.74 14.51 -18.90
N GLU A 301 6.58 14.29 -19.53
CA GLU A 301 5.38 15.12 -19.40
C GLU A 301 4.57 14.84 -18.10
N CYS A 302 5.00 13.89 -17.27
CA CYS A 302 4.33 13.48 -16.03
C CYS A 302 2.87 13.05 -16.25
N SER A 303 2.58 12.37 -17.36
CA SER A 303 1.24 11.98 -17.79
C SER A 303 1.13 10.46 -18.00
N ASP A 304 -0.10 9.97 -18.18
CA ASP A 304 -0.38 8.59 -18.57
C ASP A 304 -1.67 8.57 -19.41
N THR A 305 -1.58 8.20 -20.68
CA THR A 305 -2.78 8.07 -21.55
C THR A 305 -3.31 6.64 -21.62
N ARG A 306 -2.63 5.67 -20.99
CA ARG A 306 -3.03 4.26 -21.00
C ARG A 306 -4.27 4.02 -20.15
N SER A 307 -5.05 3.00 -20.54
CA SER A 307 -6.20 2.52 -19.77
C SER A 307 -5.80 1.94 -18.40
N TYR A 308 -6.77 1.93 -17.48
CA TYR A 308 -6.61 1.64 -16.07
C TYR A 308 -5.95 0.27 -15.79
N ASN A 309 -5.02 0.23 -14.83
CA ASN A 309 -4.49 -1.01 -14.23
C ASN A 309 -5.31 -1.32 -12.96
N PHE A 310 -5.59 -2.60 -12.66
CA PHE A 310 -6.26 -3.04 -11.44
C PHE A 310 -5.67 -2.45 -10.14
N LEU A 311 -4.35 -2.25 -10.09
CA LEU A 311 -3.62 -1.62 -8.98
C LEU A 311 -3.99 -0.14 -8.79
N ASN A 312 -4.51 0.51 -9.84
CA ASN A 312 -4.87 1.92 -9.89
C ASN A 312 -6.39 2.17 -10.05
N ILE A 313 -7.23 1.11 -10.14
CA ILE A 313 -8.69 1.24 -10.33
C ILE A 313 -9.34 2.11 -9.25
N CYS A 314 -8.83 2.08 -8.02
CA CYS A 314 -9.35 2.86 -6.89
C CYS A 314 -8.61 4.18 -6.66
N LYS A 315 -7.65 4.56 -7.52
CA LYS A 315 -6.70 5.66 -7.28
C LYS A 315 -6.77 6.78 -8.32
N GLN A 316 -7.88 6.92 -9.05
CA GLN A 316 -8.03 7.98 -10.06
C GLN A 316 -7.81 9.37 -9.44
N GLY A 317 -6.87 10.15 -10.00
CA GLY A 317 -6.47 11.44 -9.45
C GLY A 317 -5.56 11.39 -8.21
N MET A 318 -5.22 10.20 -7.71
CA MET A 318 -4.38 9.96 -6.53
C MET A 318 -2.99 9.38 -6.85
N VAL A 319 -2.56 9.42 -8.12
CA VAL A 319 -1.27 8.88 -8.58
C VAL A 319 -0.47 9.97 -9.31
N TYR A 320 0.85 9.99 -9.11
CA TYR A 320 1.83 10.73 -9.91
C TYR A 320 2.51 9.77 -10.90
N TYR A 321 2.94 10.30 -12.05
CA TYR A 321 3.60 9.53 -13.11
C TYR A 321 4.95 10.15 -13.48
N GLY A 322 5.87 9.33 -13.99
CA GLY A 322 7.12 9.77 -14.56
C GLY A 322 7.98 10.57 -13.59
N MET A 323 8.44 11.76 -14.00
CA MET A 323 9.29 12.61 -13.17
C MET A 323 8.62 13.03 -11.84
N ASP A 324 7.30 13.20 -11.81
CA ASP A 324 6.57 13.53 -10.57
C ASP A 324 6.58 12.34 -9.59
N ALA A 325 6.59 11.10 -10.10
CA ALA A 325 6.73 9.91 -9.25
C ALA A 325 8.12 9.85 -8.60
N LEU A 326 9.18 10.24 -9.32
CA LEU A 326 10.54 10.34 -8.75
C LEU A 326 10.67 11.44 -7.70
N GLU A 327 9.97 12.57 -7.88
CA GLU A 327 9.91 13.63 -6.87
C GLU A 327 9.18 13.15 -5.60
N GLU A 328 8.17 12.27 -5.73
CA GLU A 328 7.49 11.68 -4.59
C GLU A 328 8.41 10.77 -3.76
N ILE A 329 9.32 10.02 -4.41
CA ILE A 329 10.36 9.27 -3.70
C ILE A 329 11.31 10.21 -2.95
N LYS A 330 11.66 11.36 -3.52
CA LYS A 330 12.47 12.36 -2.82
C LYS A 330 11.79 12.82 -1.54
N LYS A 331 10.50 13.14 -1.60
CA LYS A 331 9.69 13.52 -0.42
C LYS A 331 9.65 12.40 0.61
N TYR A 332 9.46 11.15 0.16
CA TYR A 332 9.51 9.98 1.03
C TYR A 332 10.86 9.84 1.75
N LEU A 333 11.99 10.02 1.05
CA LEU A 333 13.32 9.99 1.64
C LEU A 333 13.50 11.08 2.72
N TYR A 334 12.99 12.30 2.47
CA TYR A 334 12.97 13.38 3.47
C TYR A 334 12.14 12.99 4.71
N ASN A 335 10.99 12.32 4.53
CA ASN A 335 10.14 11.88 5.64
C ASN A 335 10.85 10.81 6.49
N CYS A 336 11.50 9.84 5.85
CA CYS A 336 12.31 8.84 6.55
C CYS A 336 13.46 9.49 7.34
N MET A 337 14.14 10.49 6.75
CA MET A 337 15.18 11.25 7.44
C MET A 337 14.63 11.96 8.69
N PHE A 338 13.52 12.68 8.55
CA PHE A 338 12.93 13.45 9.63
C PHE A 338 12.43 12.57 10.78
N ASP A 339 11.75 11.48 10.44
CA ASP A 339 11.22 10.53 11.42
C ASP A 339 12.29 9.56 11.96
N ASN A 340 13.53 9.66 11.46
CA ASN A 340 14.61 8.70 11.70
C ASN A 340 14.17 7.24 11.48
N LYS A 341 13.37 7.01 10.43
CA LYS A 341 12.80 5.70 10.08
C LYS A 341 13.63 5.03 9.00
N LYS A 342 13.81 3.72 9.12
CA LYS A 342 14.36 2.91 8.03
C LYS A 342 13.62 3.19 6.72
N ILE A 343 14.39 3.32 5.65
CA ILE A 343 13.87 3.55 4.31
C ILE A 343 13.44 2.20 3.75
N ASP A 344 12.23 2.12 3.22
CA ASP A 344 11.81 1.00 2.39
C ASP A 344 12.69 0.95 1.14
N ILE A 345 13.41 -0.15 0.97
CA ILE A 345 14.36 -0.30 -0.12
C ILE A 345 13.66 -0.53 -1.47
N ARG A 346 12.39 -0.97 -1.48
CA ARG A 346 11.70 -1.41 -2.70
C ARG A 346 11.58 -0.31 -3.76
N PRO A 347 11.12 0.92 -3.45
CA PRO A 347 11.09 2.00 -4.44
C PRO A 347 12.47 2.33 -5.01
N ILE A 348 13.51 2.29 -4.17
CA ILE A 348 14.89 2.58 -4.57
C ILE A 348 15.46 1.46 -5.45
N GLN A 349 15.09 0.20 -5.18
CA GLN A 349 15.40 -0.93 -6.04
C GLN A 349 14.73 -0.77 -7.42
N ILE A 350 13.47 -0.35 -7.48
CA ILE A 350 12.73 -0.14 -8.72
C ILE A 350 13.39 0.97 -9.57
N ILE A 351 13.87 2.06 -8.96
CA ILE A 351 14.60 3.12 -9.67
C ILE A 351 15.95 2.60 -10.23
N TYR A 352 16.64 1.74 -9.48
CA TYR A 352 17.84 1.08 -9.99
C TYR A 352 17.51 0.18 -11.20
N GLU A 353 16.44 -0.62 -11.11
CA GLU A 353 16.00 -1.49 -12.20
C GLU A 353 15.59 -0.68 -13.43
N PHE A 354 14.86 0.43 -13.25
CA PHE A 354 14.53 1.36 -14.33
C PHE A 354 15.76 1.82 -15.09
N ASN A 355 16.80 2.26 -14.38
CA ASN A 355 18.05 2.73 -14.98
C ASN A 355 18.88 1.61 -15.61
N ALA A 356 18.89 0.42 -15.01
CA ALA A 356 19.55 -0.75 -15.57
C ALA A 356 18.88 -1.22 -16.88
N ILE A 357 17.55 -1.30 -16.89
CA ILE A 357 16.75 -1.66 -18.06
C ILE A 357 16.88 -0.60 -19.15
N MET A 358 16.91 0.70 -18.81
CA MET A 358 17.14 1.77 -19.78
C MET A 358 18.50 1.65 -20.48
N GLU A 359 19.58 1.41 -19.75
CA GLU A 359 20.92 1.18 -20.34
C GLU A 359 20.91 -0.04 -21.27
N GLU A 360 20.31 -1.14 -20.83
CA GLU A 360 20.27 -2.39 -21.58
C GLU A 360 19.40 -2.27 -22.84
N ARG A 361 18.22 -1.64 -22.72
CA ARG A 361 17.31 -1.32 -23.83
C ARG A 361 18.06 -0.56 -24.91
N MET A 362 18.73 0.53 -24.57
CA MET A 362 19.41 1.38 -25.56
C MET A 362 20.59 0.64 -26.23
N ARG A 363 21.31 -0.20 -25.49
CA ARG A 363 22.34 -1.08 -26.09
C ARG A 363 21.75 -2.13 -27.01
N TYR A 364 20.61 -2.71 -26.64
CA TYR A 364 19.91 -3.68 -27.47
C TYR A 364 19.40 -3.05 -28.77
N LEU A 365 18.79 -1.86 -28.69
CA LEU A 365 18.34 -1.10 -29.86
C LEU A 365 19.51 -0.75 -30.79
N LYS A 366 20.66 -0.33 -30.23
CA LYS A 366 21.89 -0.11 -31.01
C LYS A 366 22.41 -1.39 -31.66
N PHE A 367 22.45 -2.50 -30.93
CA PHE A 367 22.88 -3.80 -31.47
C PHE A 367 21.96 -4.29 -32.60
N LYS A 368 20.67 -3.95 -32.55
CA LYS A 368 19.70 -4.21 -33.61
C LYS A 368 19.73 -3.18 -34.74
N GLU A 369 20.67 -2.24 -34.71
CA GLU A 369 20.82 -1.17 -35.71
C GLU A 369 19.55 -0.30 -35.87
N LEU A 370 18.73 -0.22 -34.81
CA LEU A 370 17.50 0.57 -34.80
C LEU A 370 17.72 2.02 -34.39
N ILE A 371 18.86 2.30 -33.73
CA ILE A 371 19.28 3.63 -33.30
C ILE A 371 20.79 3.76 -33.38
N GLU A 372 21.26 5.00 -33.38
CA GLU A 372 22.67 5.33 -33.18
C GLU A 372 22.90 5.93 -31.79
N LEU A 373 24.02 5.58 -31.17
CA LEU A 373 24.47 6.19 -29.91
C LEU A 373 25.94 6.58 -30.03
N ASN A 374 26.24 7.83 -29.73
CA ASN A 374 27.62 8.31 -29.60
C ASN A 374 28.20 7.93 -28.23
N GLU A 375 29.49 8.19 -28.02
CA GLU A 375 30.18 7.85 -26.78
C GLU A 375 29.60 8.56 -25.54
N ASN A 376 29.21 9.83 -25.66
CA ASN A 376 28.62 10.60 -24.56
C ASN A 376 27.26 10.01 -24.13
N ASP A 377 26.46 9.52 -25.08
CA ASP A 377 25.17 8.89 -24.78
C ASP A 377 25.36 7.61 -23.96
N VAL A 378 26.36 6.80 -24.35
CA VAL A 378 26.73 5.56 -23.64
C VAL A 378 27.25 5.88 -22.23
N VAL A 379 28.05 6.95 -22.09
CA VAL A 379 28.55 7.40 -20.78
C VAL A 379 27.41 7.86 -19.88
N LEU A 380 26.45 8.62 -20.40
CA LEU A 380 25.27 9.09 -19.65
C LEU A 380 24.43 7.92 -19.13
N LEU A 381 24.07 6.96 -20.00
CA LEU A 381 23.30 5.77 -19.63
C LEU A 381 23.99 4.96 -18.50
N LYS A 382 25.29 4.71 -18.66
CA LYS A 382 26.09 4.03 -17.63
C LYS A 382 26.14 4.82 -16.32
N ARG A 383 26.25 6.15 -16.40
CA ARG A 383 26.30 7.02 -15.21
C ARG A 383 25.00 6.94 -14.42
N CYS A 384 23.83 6.99 -15.07
CA CYS A 384 22.52 6.88 -14.41
C CYS A 384 22.41 5.55 -13.63
N LYS A 385 22.76 4.43 -14.28
CA LYS A 385 22.81 3.10 -13.63
C LYS A 385 23.78 3.03 -12.45
N ILE A 386 24.96 3.61 -12.57
CA ILE A 386 25.95 3.62 -11.47
C ILE A 386 25.44 4.46 -10.30
N VAL A 387 24.90 5.65 -10.55
CA VAL A 387 24.42 6.54 -9.49
C VAL A 387 23.19 5.95 -8.79
N SER A 388 22.25 5.36 -9.53
CA SER A 388 21.11 4.66 -8.91
C SER A 388 21.55 3.47 -8.06
N GLN A 389 22.57 2.71 -8.50
CA GLN A 389 23.18 1.65 -7.69
C GLN A 389 23.84 2.20 -6.42
N ILE A 390 24.52 3.35 -6.50
CA ILE A 390 25.10 4.03 -5.34
C ILE A 390 24.00 4.41 -4.35
N VAL A 391 22.94 5.08 -4.78
CA VAL A 391 21.80 5.46 -3.94
C VAL A 391 21.24 4.23 -3.23
N ARG A 392 20.95 3.15 -3.96
CA ARG A 392 20.46 1.89 -3.39
C ARG A 392 21.40 1.34 -2.32
N ASN A 393 22.69 1.28 -2.61
CA ASN A 393 23.68 0.76 -1.67
C ASN A 393 23.82 1.65 -0.43
N LEU A 394 23.70 2.98 -0.56
CA LEU A 394 23.68 3.90 0.57
C LEU A 394 22.45 3.65 1.46
N VAL A 395 21.27 3.44 0.87
CA VAL A 395 20.05 3.09 1.62
C VAL A 395 20.20 1.76 2.36
N ILE A 396 20.74 0.72 1.71
CA ILE A 396 21.03 -0.57 2.37
C ILE A 396 22.00 -0.38 3.53
N LYS A 397 23.06 0.41 3.32
CA LYS A 397 24.04 0.73 4.36
C LYS A 397 23.37 1.43 5.52
N LEU A 398 22.65 2.53 5.31
CA LEU A 398 21.91 3.24 6.36
C LEU A 398 20.98 2.30 7.15
N ASN A 399 20.26 1.41 6.46
CA ASN A 399 19.32 0.47 7.11
C ASN A 399 20.01 -0.64 7.94
N SER A 400 21.31 -0.88 7.69
CA SER A 400 22.10 -1.99 8.26
C SER A 400 23.24 -1.53 9.19
N TYR A 401 23.80 -0.35 8.97
CA TYR A 401 24.98 0.25 9.62
C TYR A 401 24.77 1.77 9.76
N GLN A 402 25.22 2.38 10.86
CA GLN A 402 24.98 3.81 11.15
C GLN A 402 26.02 4.78 10.55
N ASP A 403 26.94 4.32 9.69
CA ASP A 403 28.04 5.13 9.14
C ASP A 403 27.68 5.91 7.86
N VAL A 404 26.39 5.99 7.49
CA VAL A 404 25.90 6.73 6.33
C VAL A 404 24.80 7.67 6.78
N SER A 405 24.81 8.91 6.31
CA SER A 405 23.77 9.89 6.64
C SER A 405 22.67 9.92 5.57
N TYR A 406 21.47 10.35 5.96
CA TYR A 406 20.40 10.64 4.99
C TYR A 406 20.79 11.76 4.01
N ALA A 407 21.64 12.70 4.43
CA ALA A 407 22.12 13.78 3.57
C ALA A 407 22.89 13.23 2.35
N ASP A 408 23.75 12.22 2.56
CA ASP A 408 24.49 11.55 1.48
C ASP A 408 23.54 10.89 0.47
N ILE A 409 22.48 10.25 0.96
CA ILE A 409 21.45 9.62 0.12
C ILE A 409 20.69 10.69 -0.67
N LEU A 410 20.25 11.76 -0.02
CA LEU A 410 19.47 12.84 -0.65
C LEU A 410 20.30 13.60 -1.70
N GLU A 411 21.58 13.86 -1.44
CA GLU A 411 22.49 14.46 -2.42
C GLU A 411 22.62 13.55 -3.66
N LYS A 412 22.90 12.26 -3.45
CA LYS A 412 23.03 11.30 -4.56
C LYS A 412 21.72 11.05 -5.30
N TYR A 413 20.59 11.12 -4.60
CA TYR A 413 19.28 11.02 -5.23
C TYR A 413 18.96 12.27 -6.07
N ALA A 414 19.30 13.46 -5.60
CA ALA A 414 19.15 14.69 -6.38
C ALA A 414 20.05 14.69 -7.62
N GLU A 415 21.29 14.19 -7.50
CA GLU A 415 22.18 13.95 -8.66
C GLU A 415 21.52 12.99 -9.66
N LEU A 416 20.95 11.88 -9.17
CA LEU A 416 20.27 10.89 -10.00
C LEU A 416 19.09 11.50 -10.77
N MET A 417 18.22 12.27 -10.12
CA MET A 417 17.05 12.87 -10.79
C MET A 417 17.46 13.76 -11.98
N ILE A 418 18.53 14.56 -11.81
CA ILE A 418 19.05 15.41 -12.89
C ILE A 418 19.60 14.55 -14.04
N LEU A 419 20.26 13.43 -13.71
CA LEU A 419 20.78 12.50 -14.71
C LEU A 419 19.66 11.78 -15.44
N ASP A 420 18.64 11.30 -14.73
CA ASP A 420 17.50 10.58 -15.29
C ASP A 420 16.70 11.47 -16.24
N GLU A 421 16.44 12.74 -15.88
CA GLU A 421 15.80 13.72 -16.76
C GLU A 421 16.62 13.92 -18.05
N LYS A 422 17.93 14.19 -17.92
CA LYS A 422 18.83 14.33 -19.08
C LYS A 422 18.86 13.09 -19.95
N MET A 423 18.91 11.90 -19.34
CA MET A 423 18.89 10.62 -20.03
C MET A 423 17.60 10.45 -20.82
N LEU A 424 16.44 10.70 -20.21
CA LEU A 424 15.13 10.56 -20.85
C LEU A 424 14.98 11.48 -22.06
N HIS A 425 15.31 12.76 -21.91
CA HIS A 425 15.32 13.72 -23.03
C HIS A 425 16.24 13.26 -24.17
N LYS A 426 17.42 12.73 -23.81
CA LYS A 426 18.38 12.26 -24.80
C LYS A 426 17.89 11.00 -25.51
N ILE A 427 17.34 10.03 -24.79
CA ILE A 427 16.76 8.82 -25.38
C ILE A 427 15.62 9.19 -26.31
N TYR A 428 14.70 10.07 -25.88
CA TYR A 428 13.60 10.52 -26.73
C TYR A 428 14.11 11.09 -28.05
N TYR A 429 15.09 12.01 -27.99
CA TYR A 429 15.71 12.59 -29.18
C TYR A 429 16.38 11.55 -30.08
N VAL A 430 17.06 10.54 -29.51
CA VAL A 430 17.67 9.45 -30.29
C VAL A 430 16.62 8.59 -30.99
N LEU A 431 15.45 8.38 -30.38
CA LEU A 431 14.39 7.54 -30.94
C LEU A 431 13.56 8.27 -32.00
N THR A 432 13.35 9.58 -31.87
CA THR A 432 12.39 10.34 -32.70
C THR A 432 13.04 11.40 -33.58
N GLY A 433 14.26 11.85 -33.27
CA GLY A 433 14.87 13.04 -33.85
C GLY A 433 14.30 14.36 -33.32
N GLU A 434 13.31 14.30 -32.41
CA GLU A 434 12.61 15.46 -31.87
C GLU A 434 13.10 15.81 -30.46
N LYS A 435 13.06 17.09 -30.11
CA LYS A 435 13.19 17.48 -28.70
C LYS A 435 11.81 17.34 -28.05
N CYS A 436 11.72 16.51 -27.02
CA CYS A 436 10.64 16.63 -26.06
C CYS A 436 11.06 17.71 -25.08
N GLU A 437 10.34 18.82 -25.04
CA GLU A 437 10.41 19.71 -23.89
C GLU A 437 9.37 19.20 -22.90
N LYS A 438 9.71 19.20 -21.60
CA LYS A 438 8.67 19.18 -20.59
C LYS A 438 7.75 20.34 -20.96
N LYS A 439 6.45 20.09 -21.16
CA LYS A 439 5.48 21.16 -21.39
C LYS A 439 5.38 22.00 -20.11
N TYR A 440 6.39 22.81 -19.86
CA TYR A 440 6.25 24.03 -19.11
C TYR A 440 5.28 24.85 -19.95
N LYS A 441 4.05 25.02 -19.45
CA LYS A 441 3.25 26.15 -19.88
C LYS A 441 4.02 27.39 -19.44
N ASN A 442 4.87 27.88 -20.33
CA ASN A 442 5.54 29.16 -20.21
C ASN A 442 4.47 30.22 -20.26
N HIS A 443 4.39 31.06 -19.23
CA HIS A 443 4.05 32.45 -19.39
C HIS A 443 4.62 33.24 -18.20
N GLU A 444 5.59 34.08 -18.55
CA GLU A 444 5.98 35.23 -17.76
C GLU A 444 4.85 36.27 -17.81
N GLU A 445 4.37 36.67 -16.63
CA GLU A 445 4.21 38.08 -16.32
C GLU A 445 4.91 38.30 -14.99
N SER A 446 5.77 39.32 -14.95
CA SER A 446 6.69 39.60 -13.86
C SER A 446 5.96 39.76 -12.52
N TYR A 447 6.06 38.73 -11.70
CA TYR A 447 6.06 38.86 -10.26
C TYR A 447 7.27 38.06 -9.76
N THR A 448 8.06 38.71 -8.91
CA THR A 448 9.35 38.24 -8.38
C THR A 448 9.30 36.74 -8.09
N SER A 449 10.26 35.98 -8.62
CA SER A 449 10.36 34.57 -8.28
C SER A 449 10.48 34.46 -6.75
N LEU A 450 9.83 33.48 -6.14
CA LEU A 450 9.96 33.23 -4.69
C LEU A 450 11.44 33.05 -4.29
N SER A 451 12.28 32.57 -5.21
CA SER A 451 13.74 32.44 -5.05
C SER A 451 14.47 33.77 -4.89
N ASP A 452 13.89 34.87 -5.38
CA ASP A 452 14.52 36.19 -5.35
C ASP A 452 14.28 36.90 -4.01
N ILE A 453 13.34 36.39 -3.20
CA ILE A 453 13.04 36.93 -1.88
C ILE A 453 14.03 36.37 -0.87
N LYS A 454 14.98 37.20 -0.48
CA LYS A 454 15.97 36.83 0.54
C LYS A 454 15.40 36.97 1.94
N TYR A 455 15.44 35.88 2.70
CA TYR A 455 15.04 35.82 4.11
C TYR A 455 15.65 36.97 4.93
N ASP A 456 16.97 37.16 4.84
CA ASP A 456 17.68 38.16 5.66
C ASP A 456 17.22 39.60 5.38
N GLU A 457 16.87 39.92 4.14
CA GLU A 457 16.40 41.26 3.76
C GLU A 457 15.02 41.55 4.36
N ILE A 458 14.11 40.58 4.33
CA ILE A 458 12.75 40.75 4.88
C ILE A 458 12.76 40.69 6.41
N VAL A 459 13.56 39.81 7.02
CA VAL A 459 13.64 39.66 8.48
C VAL A 459 14.32 40.84 9.14
N GLN A 460 15.24 41.54 8.47
CA GLN A 460 15.79 42.81 8.98
C GLN A 460 14.70 43.85 9.25
N LYS A 461 13.58 43.82 8.51
CA LYS A 461 12.43 44.70 8.75
C LYS A 461 11.74 44.41 10.09
N LEU A 462 11.96 43.24 10.70
CA LEU A 462 11.41 42.86 12.01
C LEU A 462 12.20 43.41 13.21
N LYS A 463 13.46 43.80 13.03
CA LYS A 463 14.35 44.28 14.11
C LYS A 463 13.77 45.41 15.00
N PRO A 464 12.91 46.33 14.52
CA PRO A 464 12.31 47.37 15.36
C PRO A 464 11.22 46.87 16.34
N PHE A 465 10.76 45.62 16.24
CA PHE A 465 9.59 45.13 16.97
C PHE A 465 9.97 44.17 18.11
N LYS A 466 9.37 44.37 19.29
CA LYS A 466 9.60 43.54 20.48
C LYS A 466 8.68 42.32 20.46
N LYS A 467 9.21 41.11 20.71
CA LYS A 467 8.41 39.88 20.94
C LYS A 467 7.56 40.11 22.19
N LEU A 468 6.23 39.98 22.07
CA LEU A 468 5.31 40.44 23.13
C LEU A 468 4.52 39.31 23.81
N LYS A 469 4.07 38.25 23.11
CA LYS A 469 3.25 37.16 23.69
C LYS A 469 3.37 35.83 22.94
N GLU A 470 3.32 34.71 23.69
CA GLU A 470 3.21 33.33 23.18
C GLU A 470 1.83 32.75 23.52
N TYR A 471 1.23 32.01 22.59
CA TYR A 471 -0.09 31.38 22.77
C TYR A 471 0.03 29.88 22.51
N ARG A 472 -0.43 29.06 23.46
CA ARG A 472 -0.54 27.61 23.29
C ARG A 472 -1.89 27.27 22.67
N THR A 473 -1.84 26.55 21.57
CA THR A 473 -2.96 26.01 20.82
C THR A 473 -2.97 24.48 20.91
N PHE A 474 -4.13 23.85 20.73
CA PHE A 474 -4.23 22.39 20.76
C PHE A 474 -4.04 21.84 19.33
N LYS A 475 -2.79 21.61 18.92
CA LYS A 475 -2.32 20.97 17.67
C LYS A 475 -2.64 21.65 16.33
N TYR A 476 -1.84 21.24 15.31
CA TYR A 476 -1.76 21.63 13.90
C TYR A 476 -2.69 22.76 13.47
N HIS A 477 -2.19 24.00 13.47
CA HIS A 477 -2.88 25.08 12.81
C HIS A 477 -2.34 25.27 11.40
N ASP A 478 -3.19 25.06 10.40
CA ASP A 478 -3.04 25.62 9.05
C ASP A 478 -3.40 27.12 9.08
N ILE A 479 -2.68 27.93 9.87
CA ILE A 479 -2.76 29.40 9.79
C ILE A 479 -2.29 29.91 8.42
N ALA A 480 -1.64 29.04 7.65
CA ALA A 480 -1.37 29.26 6.25
C ALA A 480 -2.64 29.35 5.41
N ILE A 481 -3.78 28.71 5.73
CA ILE A 481 -4.93 28.68 4.80
C ILE A 481 -5.79 29.95 4.89
N PHE A 482 -5.75 30.71 6.00
CA PHE A 482 -6.67 31.83 6.19
C PHE A 482 -5.99 33.19 6.47
N PRO A 483 -5.82 34.04 5.45
CA PRO A 483 -5.01 35.24 5.57
C PRO A 483 -5.50 36.38 6.44
N TYR A 484 -6.78 36.37 6.79
CA TYR A 484 -7.51 37.62 7.06
C TYR A 484 -8.28 37.64 8.39
N LEU A 485 -8.44 36.50 9.06
CA LEU A 485 -9.24 36.43 10.29
C LEU A 485 -8.56 37.11 11.49
N ASP A 486 -7.24 37.04 11.56
CA ASP A 486 -6.46 37.71 12.60
C ASP A 486 -6.60 39.24 12.50
N GLU A 487 -6.71 39.77 11.28
CA GLU A 487 -6.92 41.20 11.01
C GLU A 487 -8.37 41.63 11.30
N LEU A 488 -9.36 40.80 10.94
CA LEU A 488 -10.77 41.10 11.19
C LEU A 488 -11.17 41.13 12.67
N GLN A 489 -10.60 40.23 13.46
CA GLN A 489 -11.06 40.03 14.83
C GLN A 489 -10.35 40.93 15.84
N GLY A 490 -9.20 41.51 15.48
CA GLY A 490 -8.34 42.28 16.40
C GLY A 490 -7.98 41.48 17.66
N LYS A 491 -8.15 40.16 17.63
CA LYS A 491 -7.99 39.22 18.73
C LYS A 491 -7.20 38.03 18.20
N PHE A 492 -6.08 37.79 18.88
CA PHE A 492 -5.15 36.69 18.68
C PHE A 492 -5.86 35.34 18.76
N GLY A 493 -5.26 34.29 18.17
CA GLY A 493 -5.81 32.94 18.14
C GLY A 493 -6.46 32.52 19.46
N ARG A 494 -7.57 31.76 19.38
CA ARG A 494 -8.28 31.25 20.56
C ARG A 494 -7.39 30.20 21.26
N GLY A 495 -6.58 30.64 22.23
CA GLY A 495 -5.63 29.79 22.95
C GLY A 495 -5.29 30.34 24.34
N GLN A 496 -4.62 29.53 25.16
CA GLN A 496 -4.14 29.95 26.48
C GLN A 496 -2.78 30.66 26.33
N VAL A 497 -2.59 31.78 27.04
CA VAL A 497 -1.29 32.47 27.10
C VAL A 497 -0.32 31.59 27.88
N VAL A 498 0.90 31.42 27.37
CA VAL A 498 1.96 30.66 28.05
C VAL A 498 3.22 31.50 28.21
N ASP A 499 3.96 31.27 29.29
CA ASP A 499 5.12 32.10 29.65
C ASP A 499 6.41 31.69 28.92
N ASN A 500 6.56 30.41 28.52
CA ASN A 500 7.64 29.90 27.68
C ASN A 500 7.30 28.51 27.13
N ALA A 501 6.94 28.41 25.85
CA ALA A 501 6.98 27.14 25.11
C ALA A 501 7.03 27.40 23.59
N PHE A 502 7.99 26.78 22.91
CA PHE A 502 7.97 26.61 21.45
C PHE A 502 7.99 25.11 21.15
N ASP A 503 6.79 24.53 21.13
CA ASP A 503 6.47 23.15 20.81
C ASP A 503 5.52 23.10 19.59
N ASP A 504 5.14 21.90 19.15
CA ASP A 504 4.21 21.69 18.02
C ASP A 504 2.82 22.32 18.21
N ASN A 505 2.56 22.83 19.42
CA ASN A 505 1.28 23.31 19.91
C ASN A 505 1.37 24.79 20.32
N THR A 506 2.38 25.53 19.87
CA THR A 506 2.55 26.94 20.23
C THR A 506 2.77 27.84 19.02
N ILE A 507 2.12 29.01 19.05
CA ILE A 507 2.30 30.08 18.07
C ILE A 507 2.82 31.30 18.79
N SER A 508 3.93 31.82 18.31
CA SER A 508 4.52 33.08 18.76
C SER A 508 4.06 34.22 17.88
N TYR A 509 3.65 35.35 18.47
CA TYR A 509 3.27 36.55 17.73
C TYR A 509 4.18 37.73 18.07
N TRP A 510 4.55 38.50 17.06
CA TRP A 510 5.15 39.83 17.19
C TRP A 510 4.10 40.87 16.83
N ILE A 511 4.01 41.92 17.64
CA ILE A 511 2.98 42.95 17.49
C ILE A 511 3.68 44.30 17.41
N ASN A 512 3.21 45.17 16.52
CA ASN A 512 3.71 46.54 16.44
C ASN A 512 3.05 47.44 17.49
N LYS A 513 3.51 48.69 17.57
CA LYS A 513 2.98 49.72 18.48
C LYS A 513 1.49 50.07 18.26
N TYR A 514 0.88 49.60 17.17
CA TYR A 514 -0.51 49.82 16.80
C TYR A 514 -1.41 48.59 17.05
N SER A 515 -0.91 47.59 17.77
CA SER A 515 -1.61 46.32 18.05
C SER A 515 -1.87 45.44 16.83
N SER A 516 -1.15 45.64 15.71
CA SER A 516 -1.22 44.77 14.53
C SER A 516 -0.12 43.70 14.53
N ILE A 517 -0.41 42.52 13.97
CA ILE A 517 0.54 41.41 13.87
C ILE A 517 1.64 41.80 12.88
N SER A 518 2.90 41.79 13.33
CA SER A 518 4.07 42.06 12.49
C SER A 518 4.76 40.78 12.03
N ALA A 519 4.68 39.73 12.85
CA ALA A 519 5.06 38.39 12.47
C ALA A 519 4.32 37.36 13.31
N LEU A 520 4.24 36.15 12.81
CA LEU A 520 3.90 34.98 13.59
C LEU A 520 4.87 33.83 13.28
N GLN A 521 5.07 32.95 14.23
CA GLN A 521 5.98 31.81 14.10
C GLN A 521 5.30 30.59 14.70
N MET A 522 5.34 29.47 13.98
CA MET A 522 4.78 28.19 14.42
C MET A 522 5.55 27.03 13.82
N ILE A 523 5.27 25.83 14.31
CA ILE A 523 5.64 24.59 13.62
C ILE A 523 4.52 24.19 12.65
N CYS A 524 4.86 23.90 11.40
CA CYS A 524 3.93 23.61 10.31
C CYS A 524 4.48 22.54 9.35
N ASP A 525 3.59 21.71 8.81
CA ASP A 525 3.86 20.64 7.82
C ASP A 525 3.05 20.82 6.52
N ASP A 526 2.49 22.02 6.26
CA ASP A 526 1.70 22.32 5.05
C ASP A 526 2.56 22.45 3.78
N PHE A 527 3.76 23.02 3.91
CA PHE A 527 4.62 23.36 2.78
C PHE A 527 5.68 22.30 2.50
N PHE A 528 5.99 21.52 3.53
CA PHE A 528 6.98 20.46 3.50
C PHE A 528 6.42 19.27 4.25
N PRO A 529 6.72 18.03 3.82
CA PRO A 529 6.16 16.83 4.43
C PRO A 529 6.76 16.50 5.81
N TYR A 530 7.47 17.44 6.41
CA TYR A 530 8.06 17.40 7.76
C TYR A 530 7.81 18.72 8.48
N LYS A 531 7.86 18.69 9.80
CA LYS A 531 7.66 19.88 10.64
C LYS A 531 8.77 20.89 10.37
N THR A 532 8.37 22.04 9.87
CA THR A 532 9.23 23.21 9.68
C THR A 532 8.78 24.32 10.59
N GLU A 533 9.73 25.10 11.08
CA GLU A 533 9.39 26.38 11.68
C GLU A 533 8.99 27.33 10.57
N LEU A 534 7.70 27.66 10.50
CA LEU A 534 7.15 28.65 9.60
C LEU A 534 7.15 30.01 10.31
N LEU A 535 7.88 30.97 9.75
CA LEU A 535 7.83 32.38 10.11
C LEU A 535 7.04 33.13 9.04
N VAL A 536 5.92 33.74 9.42
CA VAL A 536 5.13 34.60 8.54
C VAL A 536 5.33 36.05 8.95
N ILE A 537 5.74 36.90 8.01
CA ILE A 537 6.03 38.32 8.24
C ILE A 537 5.00 39.17 7.52
N TYR A 538 4.47 40.19 8.21
CA TYR A 538 3.44 41.08 7.70
C TYR A 538 4.04 42.43 7.33
N GLU A 539 3.75 42.91 6.12
CA GLU A 539 4.10 44.23 5.61
C GLU A 539 2.81 45.00 5.28
N TYR A 540 2.55 46.05 6.04
CA TYR A 540 1.39 46.92 5.87
C TYR A 540 1.74 48.11 4.95
N LYS A 541 0.98 48.25 3.87
CA LYS A 541 1.00 49.39 2.95
C LYS A 541 -0.37 50.06 2.95
N GLU A 542 -0.45 51.27 2.38
CA GLU A 542 -1.68 52.08 2.39
C GLU A 542 -2.93 51.31 1.91
N ASN A 543 -2.81 50.55 0.81
CA ASN A 543 -3.91 49.79 0.22
C ASN A 543 -3.64 48.28 0.13
N TYR A 544 -2.57 47.78 0.76
CA TYR A 544 -2.18 46.38 0.68
C TYR A 544 -1.64 45.85 2.00
N VAL A 545 -1.92 44.59 2.28
CA VAL A 545 -1.18 43.79 3.26
C VAL A 545 -0.45 42.70 2.50
N ILE A 546 0.86 42.61 2.70
CA ILE A 546 1.71 41.56 2.11
C ILE A 546 2.17 40.64 3.23
N ARG A 547 2.02 39.32 3.06
CA ARG A 547 2.56 38.33 3.99
C ARG A 547 3.62 37.50 3.30
N TYR A 548 4.77 37.36 3.93
CA TYR A 548 5.85 36.49 3.46
C TYR A 548 5.94 35.28 4.37
N GLY A 549 5.77 34.08 3.82
CA GLY A 549 5.97 32.83 4.55
C GLY A 549 7.37 32.29 4.32
N PHE A 550 8.14 32.14 5.38
CA PHE A 550 9.46 31.54 5.35
C PHE A 550 9.48 30.28 6.19
N CYS A 551 9.91 29.16 5.61
CA CYS A 551 10.17 27.96 6.37
C CYS A 551 11.66 27.90 6.71
N ASN A 552 11.95 27.68 7.98
CA ASN A 552 13.28 27.39 8.49
C ASN A 552 13.42 25.87 8.65
N ASN A 553 14.34 25.29 7.88
CA ASN A 553 14.72 23.89 8.06
C ASN A 553 15.82 23.81 9.13
N HIS A 554 15.47 23.34 10.32
CA HIS A 554 16.40 23.21 11.45
C HIS A 554 17.58 22.25 11.18
N ILE A 555 17.47 21.38 10.18
CA ILE A 555 18.48 20.37 9.83
C ILE A 555 19.49 20.94 8.83
N SER A 556 19.03 21.65 7.79
CA SER A 556 19.91 22.23 6.77
C SER A 556 20.30 23.69 7.03
N GLY A 557 19.63 24.37 7.96
CA GLY A 557 19.76 25.81 8.19
C GLY A 557 19.22 26.67 7.05
N ILE A 558 18.63 26.05 6.01
CA ILE A 558 18.11 26.74 4.84
C ILE A 558 16.77 27.41 5.20
N LYS A 559 16.65 28.67 4.80
CA LYS A 559 15.47 29.51 5.01
C LYS A 559 14.92 29.95 3.65
N GLU A 560 13.79 29.38 3.27
CA GLU A 560 13.19 29.57 1.95
C GLU A 560 11.84 30.26 2.05
N CYS A 561 11.56 31.18 1.13
CA CYS A 561 10.22 31.73 0.95
C CYS A 561 9.33 30.68 0.29
N VAL A 562 8.28 30.25 1.00
CA VAL A 562 7.34 29.21 0.53
C VAL A 562 6.06 29.79 -0.06
N PHE A 563 5.67 30.98 0.39
CA PHE A 563 4.54 31.71 -0.18
C PHE A 563 4.65 33.22 0.03
N ILE A 564 3.94 33.96 -0.83
CA ILE A 564 3.61 35.37 -0.64
C ILE A 564 2.10 35.52 -0.75
N ASP A 565 1.51 36.19 0.23
CA ASP A 565 0.13 36.67 0.15
C ASP A 565 0.09 38.16 -0.11
N ILE A 566 -0.84 38.59 -0.95
CA ILE A 566 -1.13 39.98 -1.23
C ILE A 566 -2.63 40.16 -1.04
N ILE A 567 -3.01 40.97 -0.07
CA ILE A 567 -4.40 41.34 0.20
C ILE A 567 -4.54 42.81 -0.19
N LYS A 568 -5.41 43.10 -1.16
CA LYS A 568 -5.74 44.47 -1.57
C LYS A 568 -6.95 44.96 -0.81
N TYR A 569 -6.87 46.19 -0.33
CA TYR A 569 -7.95 46.92 0.32
C TYR A 569 -8.49 48.02 -0.58
N ASP A 570 -9.79 48.26 -0.45
CA ASP A 570 -10.48 49.45 -0.93
C ASP A 570 -11.30 50.02 0.23
N SER A 571 -11.03 51.27 0.60
CA SER A 571 -11.76 51.98 1.66
C SER A 571 -11.81 51.20 3.00
N GLY A 572 -10.73 50.50 3.34
CA GLY A 572 -10.61 49.70 4.56
C GLY A 572 -11.28 48.32 4.51
N ILE A 573 -11.71 47.87 3.32
CA ILE A 573 -12.37 46.58 3.11
C ILE A 573 -11.53 45.77 2.11
N PRO A 574 -11.23 44.48 2.36
CA PRO A 574 -10.48 43.69 1.40
C PRO A 574 -11.35 43.38 0.18
N VAL A 575 -10.74 43.48 -0.99
CA VAL A 575 -11.42 43.28 -2.28
C VAL A 575 -10.78 42.14 -3.08
N LEU A 576 -9.48 41.91 -2.90
CA LEU A 576 -8.73 40.89 -3.62
C LEU A 576 -7.71 40.22 -2.71
N PHE A 577 -7.59 38.91 -2.84
CA PHE A 577 -6.52 38.10 -2.29
C PHE A 577 -5.76 37.45 -3.44
N THR A 578 -4.44 37.45 -3.35
CA THR A 578 -3.56 36.69 -4.24
C THR A 578 -2.52 35.98 -3.42
N ARG A 579 -2.37 34.69 -3.62
CA ARG A 579 -1.24 33.90 -3.11
C ARG A 579 -0.38 33.39 -4.24
N LEU A 580 0.92 33.52 -4.06
CA LEU A 580 1.95 32.84 -4.83
C LEU A 580 2.56 31.76 -3.93
N GLU A 581 2.51 30.50 -4.35
CA GLU A 581 3.10 29.34 -3.65
C GLU A 581 4.17 28.68 -4.51
N ARG A 582 5.05 27.91 -3.87
CA ARG A 582 6.03 27.05 -4.56
C ARG A 582 5.35 26.13 -5.60
N GLY A 583 6.03 25.90 -6.72
CA GLY A 583 5.54 24.99 -7.78
C GLY A 583 4.53 25.62 -8.76
N ASN A 584 4.63 26.93 -9.02
CA ASN A 584 3.76 27.68 -9.94
C ASN A 584 2.26 27.58 -9.60
N LYS A 585 1.94 27.38 -8.32
CA LYS A 585 0.56 27.40 -7.82
C LYS A 585 0.22 28.83 -7.40
N LYS A 586 -0.85 29.37 -7.99
CA LYS A 586 -1.40 30.68 -7.67
C LYS A 586 -2.82 30.51 -7.15
N ILE A 587 -3.20 31.27 -6.13
CA ILE A 587 -4.58 31.30 -5.65
C ILE A 587 -5.06 32.73 -5.74
N ILE A 588 -6.20 32.97 -6.38
CA ILE A 588 -6.83 34.29 -6.46
C ILE A 588 -8.18 34.21 -5.76
N GLY A 589 -8.40 35.06 -4.76
CA GLY A 589 -9.67 35.20 -4.05
C GLY A 589 -10.30 36.55 -4.31
N LYS A 590 -11.59 36.61 -4.67
CA LYS A 590 -12.35 37.85 -4.78
C LYS A 590 -13.38 37.92 -3.66
N PHE A 591 -13.29 38.97 -2.84
CA PHE A 591 -14.19 39.16 -1.71
C PHE A 591 -15.47 39.86 -2.15
N GLU A 592 -16.61 39.38 -1.65
CA GLU A 592 -17.90 40.03 -1.77
C GLU A 592 -18.34 40.52 -0.40
N VAL A 593 -18.78 41.77 -0.35
CA VAL A 593 -19.02 42.49 0.90
C VAL A 593 -20.49 42.92 0.93
N CYS A 594 -21.18 42.58 2.02
CA CYS A 594 -22.52 43.11 2.30
C CYS A 594 -22.52 43.79 3.67
N ASN A 595 -23.09 44.99 3.76
CA ASN A 595 -23.20 45.75 5.01
C ASN A 595 -21.84 45.93 5.74
N LYS A 596 -20.78 46.25 4.99
CA LYS A 596 -19.40 46.42 5.50
C LYS A 596 -18.80 45.15 6.15
N LYS A 597 -19.35 43.97 5.83
CA LYS A 597 -18.82 42.67 6.24
C LYS A 597 -18.62 41.79 5.01
N ILE A 598 -17.63 40.92 5.05
CA ILE A 598 -17.45 39.93 3.98
C ILE A 598 -18.58 38.93 4.08
N CYS A 599 -19.27 38.70 2.99
CA CYS A 599 -20.29 37.66 2.88
C CYS A 599 -19.67 36.36 2.38
N LEU A 600 -18.90 36.46 1.31
CA LEU A 600 -18.22 35.33 0.70
C LEU A 600 -16.91 35.75 0.03
N CYS A 601 -16.04 34.79 -0.25
CA CYS A 601 -14.87 34.97 -1.07
C CYS A 601 -14.78 33.83 -2.09
N LYS A 602 -14.69 34.16 -3.37
CA LYS A 602 -14.59 33.18 -4.46
C LYS A 602 -13.13 32.99 -4.83
N TYR A 603 -12.64 31.77 -4.70
CA TYR A 603 -11.26 31.40 -4.97
C TYR A 603 -11.12 30.60 -6.25
N GLU A 604 -10.06 30.90 -6.98
CA GLU A 604 -9.58 30.14 -8.13
C GLU A 604 -8.15 29.71 -7.85
N ILE A 605 -7.92 28.39 -7.82
CA ILE A 605 -6.58 27.81 -7.81
C ILE A 605 -6.14 27.71 -9.26
N ILE A 606 -5.10 28.46 -9.59
CA ILE A 606 -4.50 28.51 -10.91
C ILE A 606 -3.19 27.72 -10.84
N ARG A 607 -3.05 26.71 -11.68
CA ARG A 607 -1.77 26.04 -11.94
C ARG A 607 -1.53 26.12 -13.43
N THR A 608 -0.33 26.57 -13.80
CA THR A 608 0.06 26.59 -15.21
C THR A 608 -1.04 27.23 -16.08
N GLU A 609 -1.54 28.39 -15.63
CA GLU A 609 -2.59 29.22 -16.25
C GLU A 609 -4.01 28.66 -16.32
N GLU A 610 -4.24 27.40 -15.93
CA GLU A 610 -5.58 26.84 -15.87
C GLU A 610 -6.13 26.94 -14.44
N VAL A 611 -7.40 27.31 -14.34
CA VAL A 611 -8.13 27.16 -13.09
C VAL A 611 -8.38 25.68 -12.84
N VAL A 612 -7.53 25.06 -12.02
CA VAL A 612 -7.61 23.64 -11.69
C VAL A 612 -8.66 23.34 -10.62
N LYS A 613 -9.07 24.35 -9.85
CA LYS A 613 -10.06 24.19 -8.79
C LYS A 613 -10.71 25.53 -8.46
N LYS A 614 -12.02 25.52 -8.22
CA LYS A 614 -12.73 26.65 -7.62
C LYS A 614 -13.34 26.24 -6.29
N TYR A 615 -13.44 27.21 -5.39
CA TYR A 615 -14.17 27.06 -4.13
C TYR A 615 -14.61 28.42 -3.62
N THR A 616 -15.63 28.44 -2.78
CA THR A 616 -16.18 29.65 -2.17
C THR A 616 -16.11 29.54 -0.67
N ASP A 617 -15.52 30.52 0.01
CA ASP A 617 -15.55 30.59 1.47
C ASP A 617 -16.68 31.53 1.90
N ARG A 618 -17.63 31.02 2.67
CA ARG A 618 -18.80 31.74 3.19
C ARG A 618 -18.60 32.13 4.65
N TYR A 619 -18.82 33.39 4.98
CA TYR A 619 -18.55 33.95 6.31
C TYR A 619 -19.84 34.10 7.12
N ILE A 620 -19.87 33.45 8.28
CA ILE A 620 -21.00 33.47 9.21
C ILE A 620 -20.57 34.26 10.43
N TYR A 621 -21.39 35.23 10.85
CA TYR A 621 -21.07 36.14 11.95
C TYR A 621 -21.94 35.88 13.18
N SER A 622 -21.36 36.12 14.36
CA SER A 622 -22.08 36.33 15.62
C SER A 622 -21.79 37.75 16.11
N GLY A 623 -22.78 38.63 15.96
CA GLY A 623 -22.58 40.06 16.20
C GLY A 623 -21.57 40.67 15.23
N LYS A 624 -20.47 41.25 15.75
CA LYS A 624 -19.39 41.83 14.93
C LYS A 624 -18.29 40.82 14.54
N ASN A 625 -18.25 39.66 15.20
CA ASN A 625 -17.17 38.70 15.03
C ASN A 625 -17.54 37.60 14.03
N VAL A 626 -16.56 37.11 13.27
CA VAL A 626 -16.74 35.90 12.47
C VAL A 626 -16.91 34.73 13.44
N LYS A 627 -18.04 34.04 13.30
CA LYS A 627 -18.39 32.83 14.05
C LYS A 627 -17.83 31.58 13.37
N GLN A 628 -18.04 31.46 12.07
CA GLN A 628 -17.67 30.29 11.28
C GLN A 628 -17.35 30.71 9.84
N VAL A 629 -16.40 30.05 9.21
CA VAL A 629 -16.20 30.13 7.75
C VAL A 629 -16.34 28.75 7.15
N ILE A 630 -17.13 28.64 6.09
CA ILE A 630 -17.41 27.39 5.39
C ILE A 630 -16.88 27.48 3.97
N ARG A 631 -16.00 26.56 3.61
CA ARG A 631 -15.56 26.35 2.24
C ARG A 631 -16.56 25.47 1.50
N GLU A 632 -17.03 25.91 0.35
CA GLU A 632 -17.92 25.20 -0.55
C GLU A 632 -17.15 24.90 -1.85
N TYR A 633 -16.99 23.62 -2.19
CA TYR A 633 -16.33 23.17 -3.42
C TYR A 633 -17.34 22.96 -4.56
N ASP A 634 -16.87 22.85 -5.80
CA ASP A 634 -17.73 22.72 -6.99
C ASP A 634 -18.65 21.47 -6.97
N ASN A 635 -18.27 20.42 -6.24
CA ASN A 635 -19.08 19.22 -6.00
C ASN A 635 -20.12 19.39 -4.88
N ASN A 636 -20.37 20.63 -4.43
CA ASN A 636 -21.22 20.99 -3.29
C ASN A 636 -20.74 20.45 -1.93
N GLU A 637 -19.52 19.92 -1.83
CA GLU A 637 -18.95 19.56 -0.54
C GLU A 637 -18.63 20.81 0.27
N ARG A 638 -18.94 20.74 1.57
CA ARG A 638 -18.76 21.84 2.51
C ARG A 638 -17.86 21.43 3.64
N GLU A 639 -16.95 22.32 4.00
CA GLU A 639 -15.99 22.12 5.07
C GLU A 639 -15.89 23.37 5.95
N SER A 640 -15.97 23.18 7.27
CA SER A 640 -15.73 24.26 8.21
C SER A 640 -14.23 24.51 8.33
N ILE A 641 -13.76 25.62 7.79
CA ILE A 641 -12.34 26.01 7.80
C ILE A 641 -12.02 27.04 8.89
N TYR A 642 -13.04 27.53 9.60
CA TYR A 642 -12.87 28.34 10.81
C TYR A 642 -14.09 28.24 11.73
N PRO A 643 -13.90 28.25 13.07
CA PRO A 643 -12.65 27.91 13.74
C PRO A 643 -12.28 26.45 13.50
N LEU A 644 -10.99 26.15 13.35
CA LEU A 644 -10.53 24.76 13.25
C LEU A 644 -10.35 24.15 14.65
N TYR A 645 -9.90 24.95 15.63
CA TYR A 645 -9.58 24.51 16.99
C TYR A 645 -9.93 25.56 18.04
N GLY A 646 -10.02 25.13 19.31
CA GLY A 646 -10.20 26.00 20.48
C GLY A 646 -11.63 26.50 20.69
N GLU A 647 -12.55 26.15 19.79
CA GLU A 647 -13.99 26.37 19.97
C GLU A 647 -14.65 25.07 20.40
N LYS A 648 -15.01 24.98 21.68
CA LYS A 648 -15.61 23.81 22.34
C LYS A 648 -16.73 23.15 21.53
N ASN A 649 -17.48 23.95 20.78
CA ASN A 649 -18.62 23.46 20.02
C ASN A 649 -18.25 22.84 18.67
N ILE A 650 -17.06 22.97 18.12
CA ILE A 650 -16.71 22.35 16.82
C ILE A 650 -15.33 21.65 16.81
N ASP A 651 -14.60 21.73 17.92
CA ASP A 651 -13.31 21.06 18.10
C ASP A 651 -13.52 19.58 18.49
N PHE A 652 -13.33 18.69 17.51
CA PHE A 652 -13.46 17.24 17.69
C PHE A 652 -12.44 16.66 18.68
N TYR A 653 -11.25 17.26 18.80
CA TYR A 653 -10.22 16.80 19.72
C TYR A 653 -10.59 17.13 21.17
N GLN A 654 -10.96 18.39 21.43
CA GLN A 654 -11.44 18.80 22.74
C GLN A 654 -12.69 17.99 23.13
N PHE A 655 -13.60 17.79 22.18
CA PHE A 655 -14.79 16.96 22.37
C PHE A 655 -14.44 15.53 22.80
N LYS A 656 -13.49 14.88 22.10
CA LYS A 656 -12.99 13.54 22.42
C LYS A 656 -12.42 13.49 23.83
N HIS A 657 -11.47 14.38 24.13
CA HIS A 657 -10.79 14.42 25.42
C HIS A 657 -11.76 14.66 26.59
N GLU A 658 -12.67 15.63 26.47
CA GLU A 658 -13.68 15.90 27.49
C GLU A 658 -14.62 14.71 27.71
N LEU A 659 -14.94 13.94 26.64
CA LEU A 659 -15.78 12.76 26.77
C LEU A 659 -15.06 11.63 27.50
N ILE A 660 -13.80 11.35 27.12
CA ILE A 660 -12.98 10.30 27.72
C ILE A 660 -12.72 10.57 29.19
N GLU A 661 -12.33 11.79 29.55
CA GLU A 661 -12.13 12.17 30.95
C GLU A 661 -13.44 12.10 31.75
N GLY A 662 -14.57 12.44 31.14
CA GLY A 662 -15.89 12.23 31.73
C GLY A 662 -16.18 10.76 32.01
N VAL A 663 -15.91 9.88 31.05
CA VAL A 663 -16.09 8.42 31.20
C VAL A 663 -15.14 7.87 32.25
N LYS A 664 -13.86 8.22 32.21
CA LYS A 664 -12.85 7.82 33.20
C LYS A 664 -13.26 8.24 34.60
N LYS A 665 -13.71 9.48 34.80
CA LYS A 665 -14.17 9.96 36.11
C LYS A 665 -15.31 9.09 36.65
N VAL A 666 -16.33 8.84 35.82
CA VAL A 666 -17.44 7.93 36.18
C VAL A 666 -16.93 6.53 36.50
N PHE A 667 -15.95 6.05 35.72
CA PHE A 667 -15.34 4.74 35.88
C PHE A 667 -14.52 4.62 37.18
N TYR A 668 -13.79 5.67 37.57
CA TYR A 668 -13.00 5.72 38.82
C TYR A 668 -13.85 5.88 40.07
N GLU A 669 -14.95 6.64 40.00
CA GLU A 669 -15.80 6.94 41.15
C GLU A 669 -16.79 5.80 41.47
N ASN A 670 -16.90 4.77 40.63
CA ASN A 670 -17.88 3.71 40.78
C ASN A 670 -17.23 2.31 40.88
N PRO A 671 -17.22 1.67 42.07
CA PRO A 671 -16.52 0.39 42.29
C PRO A 671 -17.23 -0.83 41.68
N LYS A 672 -18.33 -0.64 40.94
CA LYS A 672 -19.13 -1.74 40.38
C LYS A 672 -18.44 -2.43 39.21
N ARG A 673 -18.80 -3.70 38.98
CA ARG A 673 -18.35 -4.48 37.81
C ARG A 673 -19.02 -3.99 36.55
N LEU A 674 -18.21 -3.76 35.52
CA LEU A 674 -18.68 -3.25 34.24
C LEU A 674 -19.24 -4.41 33.40
N LYS A 675 -20.40 -4.18 32.79
CA LYS A 675 -21.01 -5.13 31.83
C LYS A 675 -20.75 -4.66 30.40
N GLU A 676 -21.08 -3.41 30.10
CA GLU A 676 -20.89 -2.85 28.76
C GLU A 676 -20.82 -1.31 28.77
N ILE A 677 -20.11 -0.73 27.79
CA ILE A 677 -20.15 0.69 27.45
C ILE A 677 -20.77 0.81 26.06
N ARG A 678 -21.86 1.55 25.93
CA ARG A 678 -22.47 1.86 24.63
C ARG A 678 -22.19 3.30 24.21
N LEU A 679 -21.63 3.47 23.03
CA LEU A 679 -21.39 4.74 22.36
C LEU A 679 -22.45 4.91 21.27
N ASP A 680 -23.51 5.67 21.55
CA ASP A 680 -24.57 5.96 20.57
C ASP A 680 -24.30 7.31 19.89
N ILE A 681 -23.96 7.23 18.61
CA ILE A 681 -23.67 8.35 17.72
C ILE A 681 -25.01 8.90 17.21
N CYS A 682 -25.40 10.06 17.71
CA CYS A 682 -26.50 10.82 17.13
C CYS A 682 -25.97 11.96 16.25
N THR A 683 -26.86 12.53 15.45
CA THR A 683 -26.61 13.56 14.43
C THR A 683 -25.72 14.74 14.87
N ASN A 684 -25.69 15.13 16.15
CA ASN A 684 -24.80 16.19 16.67
C ASN A 684 -24.33 15.94 18.11
N ARG A 685 -24.36 14.69 18.56
CA ARG A 685 -24.03 14.34 19.94
C ARG A 685 -23.62 12.87 20.04
N ILE A 686 -22.77 12.57 21.01
CA ILE A 686 -22.52 11.19 21.43
C ILE A 686 -23.14 11.00 22.81
N LYS A 687 -23.90 9.91 22.93
CA LYS A 687 -24.43 9.43 24.20
C LYS A 687 -23.65 8.20 24.61
N VAL A 688 -22.93 8.31 25.72
CA VAL A 688 -22.21 7.18 26.34
C VAL A 688 -23.07 6.60 27.45
N MET A 689 -23.40 5.33 27.37
CA MET A 689 -24.10 4.59 28.42
C MET A 689 -23.14 3.58 29.04
N ILE A 690 -22.84 3.74 30.32
CA ILE A 690 -21.98 2.83 31.09
C ILE A 690 -22.91 1.94 31.90
N ILE A 691 -22.90 0.64 31.64
CA ILE A 691 -23.83 -0.33 32.20
C ILE A 691 -23.04 -1.33 33.04
N TYR A 692 -23.53 -1.57 34.27
CA TYR A 692 -22.91 -2.47 35.23
C TYR A 692 -23.64 -3.82 35.28
N GLU A 693 -23.03 -4.84 35.91
CA GLU A 693 -23.61 -6.20 36.01
C GLU A 693 -24.97 -6.22 36.74
N ASP A 694 -25.19 -5.31 37.69
CA ASP A 694 -26.47 -5.13 38.40
C ASP A 694 -27.55 -4.42 37.55
N ASN A 695 -27.26 -4.17 36.26
CA ASN A 695 -28.05 -3.39 35.31
C ASN A 695 -28.29 -1.93 35.70
N SER A 696 -27.59 -1.40 36.71
CA SER A 696 -27.52 0.04 36.90
C SER A 696 -26.77 0.68 35.72
N LYS A 697 -27.13 1.92 35.38
CA LYS A 697 -26.54 2.64 34.24
C LYS A 697 -26.20 4.07 34.58
N GLN A 698 -25.12 4.57 33.99
CA GLN A 698 -24.78 5.99 33.98
C GLN A 698 -24.74 6.48 32.53
N ILE A 699 -25.16 7.72 32.32
CA ILE A 699 -25.28 8.30 30.98
C ILE A 699 -24.47 9.60 30.92
N ILE A 700 -23.57 9.69 29.96
CA ILE A 700 -22.83 10.89 29.62
C ILE A 700 -23.30 11.34 28.25
N LEU A 701 -23.75 12.59 28.15
CA LEU A 701 -24.19 13.17 26.88
C LEU A 701 -23.28 14.32 26.52
N LYS A 702 -22.76 14.31 25.29
CA LYS A 702 -21.93 15.38 24.79
C LYS A 702 -22.35 15.78 23.39
N SER A 703 -22.68 17.06 23.22
CA SER A 703 -23.00 17.64 21.91
C SER A 703 -21.78 18.29 21.27
N ILE A 704 -21.75 18.27 19.96
CA ILE A 704 -20.81 18.99 19.10
C ILE A 704 -21.60 19.64 17.95
N PHE A 705 -21.04 20.66 17.34
CA PHE A 705 -21.62 21.53 16.32
C PHE A 705 -22.89 22.31 16.72
N ASN A 706 -23.08 22.57 18.02
CA ASN A 706 -24.22 23.34 18.50
C ASN A 706 -24.22 24.79 18.00
N GLY A 707 -25.18 25.10 17.11
CA GLY A 707 -25.32 26.42 16.48
C GLY A 707 -24.32 26.69 15.36
N TYR A 708 -23.59 25.68 14.89
CA TYR A 708 -22.69 25.75 13.74
C TYR A 708 -23.29 24.99 12.57
N VAL A 709 -22.91 25.36 11.35
CA VAL A 709 -23.29 24.61 10.16
C VAL A 709 -22.45 23.35 10.08
N LEU A 710 -23.10 22.21 9.82
CA LEU A 710 -22.44 20.92 9.66
C LEU A 710 -21.66 20.87 8.35
N ASP A 711 -20.48 20.26 8.39
CA ASP A 711 -19.71 19.93 7.20
C ASP A 711 -20.25 18.67 6.50
N SER A 712 -19.95 18.50 5.22
CA SER A 712 -20.40 17.34 4.42
C SER A 712 -19.87 16.01 4.98
N TYR A 713 -18.74 16.07 5.67
CA TYR A 713 -18.07 14.91 6.25
C TYR A 713 -18.34 14.72 7.75
N PHE A 714 -19.24 15.52 8.35
CA PHE A 714 -19.54 15.50 9.78
C PHE A 714 -19.75 14.09 10.32
N ASN A 715 -20.64 13.35 9.66
CA ASN A 715 -21.03 12.00 10.05
C ASN A 715 -19.86 11.02 10.01
N LYS A 716 -18.90 11.18 9.08
CA LYS A 716 -17.69 10.35 9.03
C LYS A 716 -16.70 10.74 10.13
N LYS A 717 -16.53 12.04 10.38
CA LYS A 717 -15.64 12.56 11.43
C LYS A 717 -16.10 12.13 12.82
N ILE A 718 -17.38 12.27 13.13
CA ILE A 718 -17.94 11.85 14.42
C ILE A 718 -17.86 10.33 14.60
N GLU A 719 -18.01 9.55 13.52
CA GLU A 719 -17.86 8.09 13.56
C GLU A 719 -16.40 7.69 13.85
N MET A 720 -15.44 8.30 13.16
CA MET A 720 -14.01 8.10 13.41
C MET A 720 -13.61 8.44 14.85
N VAL A 721 -14.06 9.60 15.35
CA VAL A 721 -13.83 10.01 16.74
C VAL A 721 -14.46 9.01 17.71
N SER A 722 -15.61 8.41 17.37
CA SER A 722 -16.24 7.39 18.23
C SER A 722 -15.39 6.11 18.32
N TYR A 723 -14.75 5.70 17.23
CA TYR A 723 -13.79 4.59 17.25
C TYR A 723 -12.54 4.89 18.08
N GLU A 724 -11.99 6.11 17.97
CA GLU A 724 -10.86 6.53 18.81
C GLU A 724 -11.21 6.52 20.30
N ILE A 725 -12.41 6.99 20.65
CA ILE A 725 -12.92 6.95 22.04
C ILE A 725 -13.01 5.49 22.51
N ALA A 726 -13.59 4.60 21.70
CA ALA A 726 -13.67 3.18 22.03
C ALA A 726 -12.27 2.57 22.27
N LYS A 727 -11.28 2.91 21.44
CA LYS A 727 -9.88 2.48 21.58
C LYS A 727 -9.26 2.99 22.89
N GLU A 728 -9.33 4.28 23.17
CA GLU A 728 -8.74 4.86 24.38
C GLU A 728 -9.41 4.33 25.67
N LEU A 729 -10.72 4.07 25.62
CA LEU A 729 -11.45 3.43 26.74
C LEU A 729 -11.04 1.97 26.93
N TYR A 730 -10.84 1.22 25.85
CA TYR A 730 -10.32 -0.14 25.88
C TYR A 730 -8.93 -0.19 26.54
N GLU A 731 -8.01 0.69 26.11
CA GLU A 731 -6.66 0.81 26.67
C GLU A 731 -6.67 1.20 28.15
N SER A 732 -7.49 2.19 28.52
CA SER A 732 -7.66 2.62 29.90
C SER A 732 -8.18 1.49 30.79
N GLY A 733 -9.10 0.66 30.29
CA GLY A 733 -9.57 -0.54 30.99
C GLY A 733 -8.47 -1.59 31.21
N ARG A 734 -7.51 -1.68 30.29
CA ARG A 734 -6.37 -2.62 30.37
C ARG A 734 -5.32 -2.20 31.39
N LEU A 735 -5.04 -0.90 31.50
CA LEU A 735 -4.05 -0.33 32.43
C LEU A 735 -4.48 -0.41 33.91
N LEU A 736 -5.77 -0.60 34.18
CA LEU A 736 -6.35 -0.52 35.52
C LEU A 736 -6.49 -1.87 36.24
N GLU A 737 -5.68 -2.88 35.89
CA GLU A 737 -5.64 -4.23 36.50
C GLU A 737 -7.00 -4.98 36.55
N LYS A 738 -8.02 -4.50 35.84
CA LYS A 738 -9.24 -5.26 35.53
C LYS A 738 -9.04 -6.27 34.39
N GLU A 739 -7.80 -6.62 34.06
CA GLU A 739 -7.46 -7.75 33.19
C GLU A 739 -8.09 -9.08 33.64
N LYS A 740 -8.55 -9.17 34.90
CA LYS A 740 -9.26 -10.32 35.47
C LYS A 740 -10.79 -10.28 35.32
N GLU A 741 -11.40 -9.16 34.90
CA GLU A 741 -12.84 -9.08 34.63
C GLU A 741 -13.11 -9.53 33.18
N GLU A 742 -13.16 -10.84 32.96
CA GLU A 742 -13.52 -11.43 31.66
C GLU A 742 -14.96 -11.00 31.26
N GLY A 743 -15.14 -10.47 30.04
CA GLY A 743 -16.45 -10.49 29.37
C GLY A 743 -17.24 -9.19 29.25
N TRP A 744 -16.66 -8.02 29.56
CA TRP A 744 -17.34 -6.74 29.30
C TRP A 744 -17.13 -6.23 27.88
N LYS A 745 -18.08 -5.43 27.38
CA LYS A 745 -18.14 -5.07 25.95
C LYS A 745 -18.16 -3.56 25.70
N ILE A 746 -17.61 -3.12 24.58
CA ILE A 746 -17.85 -1.78 24.03
C ILE A 746 -18.72 -1.94 22.79
N ILE A 747 -19.88 -1.29 22.77
CA ILE A 747 -20.82 -1.33 21.66
C ILE A 747 -20.88 0.08 21.04
N ILE A 748 -20.70 0.18 19.73
CA ILE A 748 -20.90 1.40 18.98
C ILE A 748 -22.23 1.29 18.24
N GLU A 749 -23.09 2.27 18.44
CA GLU A 749 -24.41 2.39 17.83
C GLU A 749 -24.49 3.74 17.08
N LYS A 750 -25.37 3.83 16.07
CA LYS A 750 -25.72 5.08 15.40
C LYS A 750 -27.22 5.22 15.32
N GLU A 751 -27.73 6.27 15.96
CA GLU A 751 -29.17 6.49 16.15
C GLU A 751 -29.85 5.22 16.69
N GLY A 752 -29.22 4.57 17.68
CA GLY A 752 -29.67 3.32 18.30
C GLY A 752 -29.53 2.06 17.44
N LYS A 753 -28.96 2.13 16.24
CA LYS A 753 -28.66 0.95 15.41
C LYS A 753 -27.26 0.44 15.67
N PHE A 754 -27.12 -0.86 15.90
CA PHE A 754 -25.83 -1.51 16.07
C PHE A 754 -24.90 -1.25 14.88
N ILE A 755 -23.66 -0.81 15.17
CA ILE A 755 -22.57 -0.73 14.20
C ILE A 755 -21.54 -1.82 14.50
N LYS A 756 -21.03 -1.86 15.73
CA LYS A 756 -19.91 -2.74 16.09
C LYS A 756 -19.84 -3.05 17.58
N GLU A 757 -19.24 -4.19 17.92
CA GLU A 757 -18.97 -4.64 19.29
C GLU A 757 -17.50 -5.01 19.43
N TYR A 758 -16.91 -4.69 20.57
CA TYR A 758 -15.57 -5.12 20.97
C TYR A 758 -15.63 -5.81 22.32
N THR A 759 -15.05 -7.01 22.43
CA THR A 759 -15.03 -7.76 23.69
C THR A 759 -13.72 -7.57 24.44
N CYS A 760 -13.76 -7.00 25.63
CA CYS A 760 -12.57 -6.77 26.45
C CYS A 760 -12.28 -7.99 27.35
N PRO A 761 -11.01 -8.39 27.54
CA PRO A 761 -9.76 -7.81 27.03
C PRO A 761 -9.16 -8.54 25.81
N GLN A 762 -9.91 -9.43 25.15
CA GLN A 762 -9.35 -10.40 24.19
C GLN A 762 -9.62 -10.10 22.71
N ASP A 763 -10.29 -9.00 22.37
CA ASP A 763 -10.58 -8.63 20.98
C ASP A 763 -9.31 -8.53 20.10
N SER A 764 -9.18 -9.43 19.13
CA SER A 764 -8.03 -9.51 18.22
C SER A 764 -7.94 -8.34 17.25
N GLU A 765 -9.08 -7.74 16.89
CA GLU A 765 -9.13 -6.61 15.97
C GLU A 765 -8.67 -5.32 16.69
N MET A 766 -9.08 -5.12 17.94
CA MET A 766 -8.61 -3.98 18.73
C MET A 766 -7.10 -4.11 19.06
N LYS A 767 -6.58 -5.33 19.26
CA LYS A 767 -5.13 -5.59 19.37
C LYS A 767 -4.37 -5.22 18.09
N TYR A 768 -4.93 -5.52 16.93
CA TYR A 768 -4.36 -5.12 15.64
C TYR A 768 -4.35 -3.59 15.46
N PHE A 769 -5.45 -2.90 15.78
CA PHE A 769 -5.54 -1.43 15.76
C PHE A 769 -4.62 -0.71 16.77
N MET A 770 -4.20 -1.38 17.85
CA MET A 770 -3.23 -0.85 18.82
C MET A 770 -1.77 -1.07 18.38
N SER A 771 -1.50 -2.02 17.48
CA SER A 771 -0.14 -2.33 16.98
C SER A 771 0.32 -1.47 15.80
N ARG A 772 -0.59 -0.65 15.25
CA ARG A 772 -0.36 0.39 14.24
C ARG A 772 -0.47 1.75 14.89
#